data_AF-A0A2R4CGQ6-F1
#
_entry.id   AF-A0A2R4CGQ6-F1
#
_cell.length_a   1.000
_cell.length_b   1.000
_cell.length_c   1.000
_cell.angle_alpha   90.00
_cell.angle_beta   90.00
_cell.angle_gamma   90.00
#
_symmetry.space_group_name_H-M   'P 1'
#
loop_
_entity.id
_entity.type
_entity.pdbx_description
1 polymer ?
#
loop_
_entity_poly.entity_id
_entity_poly.type
_entity_poly.pdbx_seq_one_letter_code
_entity_poly.pdbx_strand_id
1 'polypeptide(L)'
;MAGLLGFMLGYFALAGFFLWNAWRLGRTALHAPEPGGMWLVVACNVFFGVFMLKSILFVRNATPEGLTEITAKEEPGLFAFLHELADAAGAPRAHRVFLSNRVNAAVFYDLSLLNLLLPSKKNLEIGLPLVNTLPLGELRAVLAHEFGHFAQRSMAVGRWVYVAQQIASHLVAQRDKFDTLLDWLGRFDYRLRIFAWLLQLVVWSIRSLVEMAFRVVLLMQSALSREMELQADLVAVALTGSDALIHALHRLHAADDAWQRALQFAHNEAAQGCAVADVYAVQSLITRRMAAILDDDAYGGVPPVPAEAPAQHRLFRQQLGHPPKMWQSHPLNHEREENAKRHYVAAAIDGASAWSLFEQPAILRERMSVALVGDPEPPLAPVPLPDTLQKVARLYRREQFNRRYCGVYFGRDLARHAVNAADLRQLAPADATPGAALYPATLRDDVRQLRELREERDQLQALVAGWTSARNGRVRLRGEDCTRRDLPAALARTTRELAAVEGRLRAHDLRCRGWHQGMARQLGGGWQEYLDGLLAVLHFAEHTSANVADAHGAAMNVVAIESAVRRIGSKAVERVVTAANELHQVLDQAYEVAFRLELDAKLRRRLGAEEGCRDMLGEFTLPLAQRDNLGDWLPAAGSWVEHTLNRLSALRSAALEQLLVAEALVARHVRRGTTPRPAPAPTAVPTGYATLLPGAERPRRDRLDLWARFLRADGWLPGAARLLVAAGIVGLALFAGVQQGKTTIHIHNGLMTPLVVDIDGASTPVAAASSAELLVEPADSHRVTTRTAEGELVEAFSVPDAKGTNVYNVAGATPLVEWTAHYGGNATTPDRPQGAPRWLDSDADVFFRDPPRSVSTKHGPATRRVLAPAAQRSGRHVPGGAG
;
A
#
# COMPACT_ATOMS: atom_id res chain seq x y z
N MET A 1 21.39 0.46 -10.75
CA MET A 1 21.92 1.83 -11.01
C MET A 1 21.50 2.37 -12.37
N ALA A 2 21.89 1.76 -13.49
CA ALA A 2 21.57 2.28 -14.83
C ALA A 2 20.06 2.54 -15.06
N GLY A 3 19.18 1.61 -14.66
CA GLY A 3 17.72 1.80 -14.81
C GLY A 3 17.15 2.97 -14.02
N LEU A 4 17.67 3.23 -12.82
CA LEU A 4 17.23 4.37 -12.00
C LEU A 4 17.77 5.70 -12.54
N LEU A 5 19.03 5.70 -12.99
CA LEU A 5 19.62 6.87 -13.65
C LEU A 5 18.86 7.18 -14.96
N GLY A 6 18.49 6.16 -15.72
CA GLY A 6 17.62 6.29 -16.90
C GLY A 6 16.23 6.86 -16.55
N PHE A 7 15.61 6.41 -15.46
CA PHE A 7 14.35 6.97 -14.97
C PHE A 7 14.49 8.46 -14.62
N MET A 8 15.51 8.83 -13.84
CA MET A 8 15.75 10.23 -13.44
C MET A 8 16.05 11.12 -14.66
N LEU A 9 16.93 10.67 -15.56
CA LEU A 9 17.23 11.40 -16.79
C LEU A 9 15.99 11.56 -17.66
N GLY A 10 15.20 10.51 -17.87
CA GLY A 10 13.97 10.57 -18.66
C GLY A 10 12.94 11.53 -18.03
N TYR A 11 12.81 11.50 -16.70
CA TYR A 11 11.94 12.40 -15.96
C TYR A 11 12.32 13.87 -16.13
N PHE A 12 13.60 14.20 -15.89
CA PHE A 12 14.11 15.57 -16.02
C PHE A 12 14.16 16.05 -17.47
N ALA A 13 14.46 15.17 -18.43
CA ALA A 13 14.41 15.49 -19.84
C ALA A 13 12.99 15.84 -20.28
N LEU A 14 11.98 15.10 -19.82
CA LEU A 14 10.57 15.38 -20.12
C LEU A 14 10.10 16.70 -19.49
N ALA A 15 10.42 16.95 -18.21
CA ALA A 15 10.10 18.21 -17.55
C ALA A 15 10.81 19.40 -18.22
N GLY A 16 12.10 19.24 -18.53
CA GLY A 16 12.91 20.21 -19.25
C GLY A 16 12.37 20.49 -20.64
N PHE A 17 11.90 19.47 -21.37
CA PHE A 17 11.27 19.63 -22.68
C PHE A 17 10.03 20.51 -22.62
N PHE A 18 9.13 20.30 -21.65
CA PHE A 18 7.94 21.16 -21.51
C PHE A 18 8.32 22.61 -21.21
N LEU A 19 9.27 22.85 -20.31
CA LEU A 19 9.71 24.21 -19.98
C LEU A 19 10.46 24.88 -21.14
N TRP A 20 11.30 24.14 -21.85
CA TRP A 20 11.99 24.62 -23.03
C TRP A 20 11.01 24.98 -24.16
N ASN A 21 9.99 24.15 -24.40
CA ASN A 21 8.93 24.48 -25.36
C ASN A 21 8.10 25.68 -24.91
N ALA A 22 7.77 25.81 -23.63
CA ALA A 22 7.10 27.01 -23.12
C ALA A 22 7.92 28.27 -23.41
N TRP A 23 9.24 28.21 -23.21
CA TRP A 23 10.13 29.34 -23.51
C TRP A 23 10.23 29.62 -25.02
N ARG A 24 10.42 28.60 -25.87
CA ARG A 24 10.45 28.72 -27.33
C ARG A 24 9.14 29.31 -27.87
N LEU A 25 8.00 28.77 -27.43
CA LEU A 25 6.66 29.22 -27.84
C LEU A 25 6.30 30.59 -27.26
N GLY A 26 6.81 30.93 -26.08
CA GLY A 26 6.63 32.25 -25.48
C GLY A 26 7.36 33.34 -26.25
N ARG A 27 8.59 33.06 -26.71
CA ARG A 27 9.33 34.00 -27.59
C ARG A 27 8.57 34.22 -28.88
N THR A 28 8.12 33.17 -29.53
CA THR A 28 7.37 33.27 -30.80
C THR A 28 6.00 33.95 -30.63
N ALA A 29 5.30 33.75 -29.51
CA ALA A 29 4.05 34.43 -29.19
C ALA A 29 4.20 35.95 -29.04
N LEU A 30 5.38 36.47 -28.66
CA LEU A 30 5.62 37.91 -28.57
C LEU A 30 5.65 38.60 -29.95
N HIS A 31 5.92 37.83 -31.01
CA HIS A 31 6.04 38.34 -32.38
C HIS A 31 4.85 37.97 -33.26
N ALA A 32 3.96 37.07 -32.82
CA ALA A 32 2.80 36.64 -33.60
C ALA A 32 1.69 37.72 -33.66
N PRO A 33 1.02 37.91 -34.82
CA PRO A 33 -0.09 38.85 -34.96
C PRO A 33 -1.33 38.50 -34.12
N GLU A 34 -1.60 37.20 -33.91
CA GLU A 34 -2.73 36.68 -33.11
C GLU A 34 -2.24 35.74 -31.99
N PRO A 35 -1.72 36.29 -30.88
CA PRO A 35 -0.95 35.50 -29.91
C PRO A 35 -1.83 34.70 -28.94
N GLY A 36 -3.15 34.92 -28.92
CA GLY A 36 -4.07 34.38 -27.91
C GLY A 36 -4.04 32.84 -27.81
N GLY A 37 -4.09 32.15 -28.95
CA GLY A 37 -4.01 30.69 -28.97
C GLY A 37 -2.63 30.16 -28.56
N MET A 38 -1.57 30.92 -28.85
CA MET A 38 -0.19 30.54 -28.55
C MET A 38 0.14 30.67 -27.06
N TRP A 39 -0.34 31.75 -26.41
CA TRP A 39 -0.22 31.92 -24.96
C TRP A 39 -0.93 30.81 -24.18
N LEU A 40 -2.05 30.29 -24.69
CA LEU A 40 -2.71 29.12 -24.10
C LEU A 40 -1.81 27.88 -24.12
N VAL A 41 -1.13 27.62 -25.24
CA VAL A 41 -0.19 26.50 -25.37
C VAL A 41 1.04 26.69 -24.47
N VAL A 42 1.57 27.92 -24.38
CA VAL A 42 2.65 28.27 -23.45
C VAL A 42 2.22 27.96 -22.01
N ALA A 43 1.03 28.41 -21.61
CA ALA A 43 0.49 28.15 -20.28
C ALA A 43 0.33 26.63 -20.01
N CYS A 44 -0.10 25.83 -20.99
CA CYS A 44 -0.14 24.37 -20.86
C CYS A 44 1.24 23.75 -20.63
N ASN A 45 2.26 24.17 -21.39
CA ASN A 45 3.61 23.66 -21.26
C ASN A 45 4.24 24.05 -19.90
N VAL A 46 4.04 25.29 -19.45
CA VAL A 46 4.43 25.73 -18.10
C VAL A 46 3.72 24.90 -17.05
N PHE A 47 2.41 24.70 -17.19
CA PHE A 47 1.61 23.87 -16.28
C PHE A 47 2.19 22.46 -16.15
N PHE A 48 2.51 21.78 -17.26
CA PHE A 48 3.08 20.43 -17.21
C PHE A 48 4.50 20.41 -16.61
N GLY A 49 5.35 21.36 -16.98
CA GLY A 49 6.70 21.48 -16.41
C GLY A 49 6.67 21.70 -14.90
N VAL A 50 5.86 22.64 -14.42
CA VAL A 50 5.65 22.90 -12.98
C VAL A 50 4.99 21.71 -12.29
N PHE A 51 3.99 21.07 -12.92
CA PHE A 51 3.34 19.88 -12.39
C PHE A 51 4.33 18.73 -12.16
N MET A 52 5.32 18.55 -13.02
CA MET A 52 6.39 17.58 -12.80
C MET A 52 7.35 18.06 -11.70
N LEU A 53 7.87 19.28 -11.79
CA LEU A 53 8.92 19.74 -10.87
C LEU A 53 8.43 19.96 -9.43
N LYS A 54 7.15 20.26 -9.19
CA LYS A 54 6.62 20.47 -7.83
C LYS A 54 6.88 19.30 -6.90
N SER A 55 6.87 18.06 -7.41
CA SER A 55 7.04 16.84 -6.62
C SER A 55 8.39 16.80 -5.89
N ILE A 56 9.39 17.53 -6.39
CA ILE A 56 10.74 17.64 -5.83
C ILE A 56 10.76 18.59 -4.62
N LEU A 57 9.91 19.62 -4.62
CA LEU A 57 9.87 20.66 -3.58
C LEU A 57 9.18 20.19 -2.29
N PHE A 58 8.43 19.08 -2.33
CA PHE A 58 7.67 18.55 -1.19
C PHE A 58 8.35 17.36 -0.49
N VAL A 59 9.59 17.03 -0.84
CA VAL A 59 10.35 15.97 -0.16
C VAL A 59 10.62 16.42 1.28
N ARG A 60 9.81 15.91 2.21
CA ARG A 60 9.94 16.19 3.64
C ARG A 60 11.06 15.37 4.26
N ASN A 61 11.93 16.05 5.01
CA ASN A 61 12.89 15.43 5.91
C ASN A 61 12.17 15.13 7.23
N ALA A 62 11.48 14.01 7.30
CA ALA A 62 10.94 13.53 8.57
C ALA A 62 11.98 12.63 9.23
N THR A 63 12.49 13.03 10.40
CA THR A 63 13.09 12.10 11.35
C THR A 63 11.99 11.18 11.87
N PRO A 64 12.19 9.85 11.91
CA PRO A 64 11.16 8.94 12.42
C PRO A 64 10.78 9.31 13.85
N GLU A 65 9.48 9.48 14.10
CA GLU A 65 8.94 9.73 15.44
C GLU A 65 9.20 8.50 16.35
N GLY A 66 9.51 8.74 17.63
CA GLY A 66 9.69 7.67 18.64
C GLY A 66 11.09 7.04 18.70
N LEU A 67 12.12 7.70 18.16
CA LEU A 67 13.53 7.30 18.31
C LEU A 67 14.25 8.15 19.36
N THR A 68 15.01 7.53 20.25
CA THR A 68 15.82 8.22 21.26
C THR A 68 17.31 8.06 20.92
N GLU A 69 17.99 9.16 20.58
CA GLU A 69 19.44 9.14 20.33
C GLU A 69 20.20 8.88 21.64
N ILE A 70 21.24 8.04 21.57
CA ILE A 70 22.19 7.79 22.67
C ILE A 70 23.63 8.06 22.22
N THR A 71 24.47 8.39 23.18
CA THR A 71 25.88 8.75 22.93
C THR A 71 26.85 7.80 23.65
N ALA A 72 28.09 7.74 23.15
CA ALA A 72 29.15 6.94 23.77
C ALA A 72 29.51 7.38 25.20
N LYS A 73 29.10 8.58 25.62
CA LYS A 73 29.25 9.04 27.01
C LYS A 73 28.19 8.46 27.94
N GLU A 74 26.99 8.24 27.41
CA GLU A 74 25.87 7.68 28.17
C GLU A 74 25.97 6.16 28.28
N GLU A 75 26.35 5.48 27.18
CA GLU A 75 26.41 4.01 27.10
C GLU A 75 27.77 3.53 26.55
N PRO A 76 28.89 3.72 27.28
CA PRO A 76 30.23 3.38 26.80
C PRO A 76 30.40 1.87 26.52
N GLY A 77 29.82 0.99 27.35
CA GLY A 77 29.84 -0.47 27.12
C GLY A 77 29.23 -0.88 25.78
N LEU A 78 28.03 -0.36 25.46
CA LEU A 78 27.37 -0.60 24.19
C LEU A 78 28.19 -0.09 23.01
N PHE A 79 28.72 1.14 23.07
CA PHE A 79 29.52 1.69 21.97
C PHE A 79 30.83 0.94 21.76
N ALA A 80 31.49 0.47 22.83
CA ALA A 80 32.68 -0.38 22.72
C ALA A 80 32.34 -1.69 22.00
N PHE A 81 31.24 -2.33 22.37
CA PHE A 81 30.73 -3.53 21.71
C PHE A 81 30.40 -3.30 20.23
N LEU A 82 29.71 -2.20 19.91
CA LEU A 82 29.38 -1.83 18.52
C LEU A 82 30.62 -1.54 17.69
N HIS A 83 31.64 -0.91 18.28
CA HIS A 83 32.92 -0.66 17.59
C HIS A 83 33.68 -1.96 17.32
N GLU A 84 33.76 -2.86 18.31
CA GLU A 84 34.36 -4.19 18.11
C GLU A 84 33.66 -4.93 16.96
N LEU A 85 32.32 -4.89 16.95
CA LEU A 85 31.53 -5.58 15.93
C LEU A 85 31.70 -4.95 14.54
N ALA A 86 31.75 -3.61 14.45
CA ALA A 86 32.02 -2.90 13.21
C ALA A 86 33.42 -3.24 12.67
N ASP A 87 34.43 -3.23 13.54
CA ASP A 87 35.82 -3.54 13.20
C ASP A 87 35.95 -5.01 12.74
N ALA A 88 35.27 -5.95 13.42
CA ALA A 88 35.23 -7.37 13.05
C ALA A 88 34.48 -7.64 11.73
N ALA A 89 33.40 -6.89 11.46
CA ALA A 89 32.64 -6.99 10.20
C ALA A 89 33.33 -6.28 9.02
N GLY A 90 34.42 -5.53 9.26
CA GLY A 90 35.04 -4.67 8.25
C GLY A 90 34.11 -3.53 7.80
N ALA A 91 33.23 -3.09 8.69
CA ALA A 91 32.16 -2.14 8.43
C ALA A 91 32.49 -0.75 9.00
N PRO A 92 32.00 0.35 8.38
CA PRO A 92 32.10 1.67 8.99
C PRO A 92 31.28 1.72 10.29
N ARG A 93 31.80 2.43 11.28
CA ARG A 93 31.11 2.67 12.56
C ARG A 93 29.82 3.47 12.35
N ALA A 94 28.83 3.22 13.19
CA ALA A 94 27.57 3.97 13.17
C ALA A 94 27.82 5.45 13.50
N HIS A 95 27.17 6.35 12.76
CA HIS A 95 27.31 7.78 13.03
C HIS A 95 26.54 8.20 14.28
N ARG A 96 25.30 7.72 14.39
CA ARG A 96 24.41 7.89 15.54
C ARG A 96 23.73 6.56 15.83
N VAL A 97 23.47 6.33 17.11
CA VAL A 97 22.78 5.13 17.60
C VAL A 97 21.48 5.60 18.26
N PHE A 98 20.37 5.00 17.87
CA PHE A 98 19.03 5.30 18.35
C PHE A 98 18.43 4.08 19.02
N LEU A 99 17.72 4.31 20.11
CA LEU A 99 16.90 3.31 20.78
C LEU A 99 15.45 3.47 20.35
N SER A 100 14.77 2.34 20.16
CA SER A 100 13.35 2.34 19.78
C SER A 100 12.56 1.30 20.57
N ASN A 101 11.24 1.46 20.50
CA ASN A 101 10.25 0.59 21.12
C ASN A 101 9.70 -0.46 20.13
N ARG A 102 10.54 -0.92 19.20
CA ARG A 102 10.19 -1.92 18.18
C ARG A 102 10.92 -3.23 18.46
N VAL A 103 10.33 -4.37 18.12
CA VAL A 103 11.05 -5.67 18.15
C VAL A 103 11.89 -5.79 16.88
N ASN A 104 12.87 -4.89 16.72
CA ASN A 104 13.69 -4.82 15.52
C ASN A 104 15.07 -4.20 15.77
N ALA A 105 16.01 -4.42 14.87
CA ALA A 105 17.21 -3.60 14.71
C ALA A 105 17.29 -3.21 13.23
N ALA A 106 17.76 -2.00 12.93
CA ALA A 106 17.78 -1.54 11.55
C ALA A 106 18.85 -0.48 11.29
N VAL A 107 19.41 -0.51 10.08
CA VAL A 107 20.25 0.59 9.57
C VAL A 107 19.40 1.59 8.78
N PHE A 108 19.52 2.88 9.09
CA PHE A 108 18.83 3.94 8.34
C PHE A 108 19.73 5.16 8.05
N TYR A 109 19.21 6.11 7.27
CA TYR A 109 19.93 7.32 6.84
C TYR A 109 19.18 8.58 7.23
N ASP A 110 19.93 9.66 7.45
CA ASP A 110 19.34 11.00 7.42
C ASP A 110 18.85 11.29 6.00
N LEU A 111 17.57 11.64 5.89
CA LEU A 111 16.93 11.92 4.61
C LEU A 111 17.14 13.40 4.27
N SER A 112 17.81 13.67 3.15
CA SER A 112 17.94 15.01 2.58
C SER A 112 18.23 14.91 1.09
N LEU A 113 17.72 15.86 0.29
CA LEU A 113 18.03 15.97 -1.14
C LEU A 113 19.54 16.18 -1.38
N LEU A 114 20.26 16.82 -0.44
CA LEU A 114 21.73 16.95 -0.49
C LEU A 114 22.45 15.59 -0.45
N ASN A 115 21.83 14.58 0.15
CA ASN A 115 22.38 13.22 0.22
C ASN A 115 22.28 12.47 -1.12
N LEU A 116 21.71 13.07 -2.18
CA LEU A 116 21.81 12.57 -3.57
C LEU A 116 23.20 12.78 -4.16
N LEU A 117 23.90 13.85 -3.74
CA LEU A 117 25.21 14.25 -4.26
C LEU A 117 26.34 13.98 -3.26
N LEU A 118 26.03 13.93 -1.96
CA LEU A 118 27.00 13.68 -0.88
C LEU A 118 26.71 12.34 -0.15
N PRO A 119 27.73 11.62 0.34
CA PRO A 119 27.52 10.40 1.12
C PRO A 119 26.79 10.70 2.45
N SER A 120 25.59 10.12 2.63
CA SER A 120 24.89 10.15 3.92
C SER A 120 25.56 9.24 4.93
N LYS A 121 25.55 9.68 6.19
CA LYS A 121 26.03 8.88 7.31
C LYS A 121 24.97 7.83 7.70
N LYS A 122 25.42 6.63 8.07
CA LYS A 122 24.56 5.51 8.46
C LYS A 122 24.29 5.57 9.96
N ASN A 123 23.02 5.52 10.34
CA ASN A 123 22.56 5.46 11.72
C ASN A 123 22.09 4.05 12.04
N LEU A 124 22.22 3.64 13.30
CA LEU A 124 21.78 2.34 13.80
C LEU A 124 20.59 2.53 14.74
N GLU A 125 19.51 1.79 14.51
CA GLU A 125 18.38 1.64 15.42
C GLU A 125 18.50 0.31 16.17
N ILE A 126 18.35 0.34 17.49
CA ILE A 126 18.29 -0.84 18.36
C ILE A 126 16.97 -0.82 19.12
N GLY A 127 16.11 -1.78 18.82
CA GLY A 127 14.85 -1.99 19.52
C GLY A 127 15.08 -2.61 20.90
N LEU A 128 14.69 -1.91 21.95
CA LEU A 128 14.81 -2.42 23.32
C LEU A 128 13.95 -3.66 23.62
N PRO A 129 12.75 -3.84 23.03
CA PRO A 129 11.99 -5.10 23.17
C PRO A 129 12.73 -6.33 22.62
N LEU A 130 13.60 -6.12 21.63
CA LEU A 130 14.48 -7.15 21.09
C LEU A 130 15.60 -7.48 22.10
N VAL A 131 16.27 -6.46 22.64
CA VAL A 131 17.28 -6.60 23.71
C VAL A 131 16.71 -7.34 24.92
N ASN A 132 15.45 -7.11 25.26
CA ASN A 132 14.80 -7.77 26.39
C ASN A 132 14.55 -9.27 26.19
N THR A 133 14.46 -9.72 24.93
CA THR A 133 14.08 -11.10 24.59
C THR A 133 15.28 -11.95 24.20
N LEU A 134 16.28 -11.36 23.55
CA LEU A 134 17.44 -12.09 23.06
C LEU A 134 18.56 -12.17 24.11
N PRO A 135 19.23 -13.33 24.25
CA PRO A 135 20.51 -13.39 24.93
C PRO A 135 21.59 -12.66 24.11
N LEU A 136 22.72 -12.34 24.75
CA LEU A 136 23.77 -11.51 24.19
C LEU A 136 24.35 -12.08 22.89
N GLY A 137 24.54 -13.40 22.79
CA GLY A 137 25.05 -14.05 21.57
C GLY A 137 24.09 -13.95 20.40
N GLU A 138 22.79 -14.07 20.64
CA GLU A 138 21.74 -13.90 19.63
C GLU A 138 21.61 -12.42 19.21
N LEU A 139 21.69 -11.47 20.16
CA LEU A 139 21.72 -10.04 19.83
C LEU A 139 22.97 -9.67 19.03
N ARG A 140 24.15 -10.24 19.37
CA ARG A 140 25.39 -10.06 18.60
C ARG A 140 25.20 -10.50 17.16
N ALA A 141 24.49 -11.61 16.92
CA ALA A 141 24.20 -12.09 15.57
C ALA A 141 23.29 -11.13 14.79
N VAL A 142 22.24 -10.60 15.42
CA VAL A 142 21.36 -9.60 14.79
C VAL A 142 22.13 -8.31 14.48
N LEU A 143 22.91 -7.79 15.42
CA LEU A 143 23.72 -6.60 15.16
C LEU A 143 24.81 -6.85 14.12
N ALA A 144 25.40 -8.04 14.07
CA ALA A 144 26.37 -8.43 13.04
C ALA A 144 25.74 -8.44 11.65
N HIS A 145 24.48 -8.88 11.54
CA HIS A 145 23.70 -8.79 10.31
C HIS A 145 23.50 -7.32 9.90
N GLU A 146 23.11 -6.45 10.82
CA GLU A 146 23.01 -5.00 10.54
C GLU A 146 24.35 -4.41 10.07
N PHE A 147 25.47 -4.78 10.71
CA PHE A 147 26.81 -4.37 10.27
C PHE A 147 27.22 -4.97 8.92
N GLY A 148 26.66 -6.11 8.53
CA GLY A 148 26.72 -6.62 7.16
C GLY A 148 26.16 -5.61 6.16
N HIS A 149 25.04 -4.95 6.47
CA HIS A 149 24.53 -3.84 5.68
C HIS A 149 25.42 -2.59 5.76
N PHE A 150 26.13 -2.34 6.88
CA PHE A 150 27.13 -1.27 6.94
C PHE A 150 28.29 -1.50 5.97
N ALA A 151 28.80 -2.72 5.83
CA ALA A 151 29.91 -3.05 4.93
C ALA A 151 29.52 -3.02 3.43
N GLN A 152 28.26 -3.29 3.10
CA GLN A 152 27.79 -3.35 1.71
C GLN A 152 27.74 -1.96 1.03
N ARG A 153 28.44 -1.83 -0.10
CA ARG A 153 28.40 -0.63 -0.97
C ARG A 153 27.07 -0.49 -1.74
N SER A 154 26.37 -1.60 -1.98
CA SER A 154 25.08 -1.68 -2.71
C SER A 154 23.93 -0.94 -2.02
N MET A 155 24.07 -0.65 -0.73
CA MET A 155 23.18 0.21 0.04
C MET A 155 23.00 1.64 -0.53
N ALA A 156 24.00 2.15 -1.27
CA ALA A 156 23.86 3.44 -1.95
C ALA A 156 22.69 3.46 -2.96
N VAL A 157 22.38 2.30 -3.58
CA VAL A 157 21.26 2.16 -4.52
C VAL A 157 19.91 2.36 -3.84
N GLY A 158 19.73 1.89 -2.59
CA GLY A 158 18.48 2.04 -1.84
C GLY A 158 18.08 3.49 -1.60
N ARG A 159 19.06 4.37 -1.35
CA ARG A 159 18.87 5.82 -1.18
C ARG A 159 18.23 6.49 -2.40
N TRP A 160 18.75 6.17 -3.58
CA TRP A 160 18.24 6.70 -4.84
C TRP A 160 16.81 6.24 -5.10
N VAL A 161 16.50 4.99 -4.77
CA VAL A 161 15.15 4.45 -4.95
C VAL A 161 14.17 5.14 -4.01
N TYR A 162 14.55 5.42 -2.76
CA TYR A 162 13.69 6.14 -1.83
C TYR A 162 13.35 7.56 -2.31
N VAL A 163 14.33 8.31 -2.84
CA VAL A 163 14.05 9.63 -3.44
C VAL A 163 13.14 9.50 -4.65
N ALA A 164 13.40 8.54 -5.54
CA ALA A 164 12.52 8.26 -6.67
C ALA A 164 11.09 7.87 -6.22
N GLN A 165 10.96 7.15 -5.09
CA GLN A 165 9.69 6.79 -4.46
C GLN A 165 8.94 8.01 -3.95
N GLN A 166 9.61 8.96 -3.30
CA GLN A 166 9.01 10.20 -2.83
C GLN A 166 8.54 11.06 -4.02
N ILE A 167 9.35 11.18 -5.07
CA ILE A 167 8.96 11.91 -6.29
C ILE A 167 7.75 11.25 -6.95
N ALA A 168 7.79 9.92 -7.13
CA ALA A 168 6.69 9.17 -7.73
C ALA A 168 5.42 9.21 -6.87
N SER A 169 5.53 9.07 -5.54
CA SER A 169 4.38 9.10 -4.63
C SER A 169 3.73 10.48 -4.61
N HIS A 170 4.50 11.57 -4.54
CA HIS A 170 3.96 12.92 -4.58
C HIS A 170 3.33 13.26 -5.93
N LEU A 171 3.89 12.77 -7.04
CA LEU A 171 3.31 12.98 -8.37
C LEU A 171 2.01 12.18 -8.61
N VAL A 172 1.97 10.93 -8.12
CA VAL A 172 0.90 9.96 -8.41
C VAL A 172 -0.22 10.00 -7.38
N ALA A 173 0.09 10.12 -6.08
CA ALA A 173 -0.83 9.81 -4.99
C ALA A 173 -1.79 10.95 -4.62
N GLN A 174 -1.43 12.22 -4.83
CA GLN A 174 -2.30 13.34 -4.44
C GLN A 174 -3.10 13.89 -5.62
N ARG A 175 -4.43 13.97 -5.43
CA ARG A 175 -5.30 14.84 -6.23
C ARG A 175 -4.98 16.25 -5.77
N ASP A 176 -4.22 16.96 -6.59
CA ASP A 176 -3.59 18.19 -6.14
C ASP A 176 -4.47 19.40 -6.47
N LYS A 177 -4.10 20.56 -5.91
CA LYS A 177 -4.71 21.86 -6.24
C LYS A 177 -4.85 22.10 -7.75
N PHE A 178 -3.96 21.52 -8.56
CA PHE A 178 -4.03 21.54 -10.02
C PHE A 178 -5.20 20.73 -10.60
N ASP A 179 -5.50 19.53 -10.08
CA ASP A 179 -6.66 18.74 -10.50
C ASP A 179 -7.96 19.48 -10.12
N THR A 180 -8.01 20.07 -8.92
CA THR A 180 -9.13 20.90 -8.47
C THR A 180 -9.31 22.16 -9.32
N LEU A 181 -8.22 22.80 -9.73
CA LEU A 181 -8.24 23.96 -10.62
C LEU A 181 -8.78 23.58 -12.01
N LEU A 182 -8.41 22.43 -12.56
CA LEU A 182 -8.96 21.94 -13.83
C LEU A 182 -10.44 21.57 -13.74
N ASP A 183 -10.84 20.94 -12.64
CA ASP A 183 -12.25 20.63 -12.39
C ASP A 183 -13.08 21.91 -12.20
N TRP A 184 -12.52 22.94 -11.56
CA TRP A 184 -13.16 24.25 -11.41
C TRP A 184 -13.30 24.96 -12.75
N LEU A 185 -12.26 25.00 -13.58
CA LEU A 185 -12.30 25.59 -14.92
C LEU A 185 -13.34 24.91 -15.84
N GLY A 186 -13.48 23.59 -15.74
CA GLY A 186 -14.44 22.82 -16.54
C GLY A 186 -15.92 23.02 -16.16
N ARG A 187 -16.23 23.76 -15.08
CA ARG A 187 -17.62 24.02 -14.63
C ARG A 187 -18.27 25.24 -15.28
N PHE A 188 -17.49 26.14 -15.90
CA PHE A 188 -18.02 27.39 -16.45
C PHE A 188 -18.62 27.24 -17.85
N ASP A 189 -18.02 26.43 -18.72
CA ASP A 189 -18.45 26.25 -20.13
C ASP A 189 -18.12 24.84 -20.63
N TYR A 190 -18.99 24.28 -21.48
CA TYR A 190 -18.77 23.03 -22.20
C TYR A 190 -17.46 23.02 -23.00
N ARG A 191 -17.05 24.14 -23.62
CA ARG A 191 -15.79 24.23 -24.38
C ARG A 191 -14.58 24.11 -23.46
N LEU A 192 -14.61 24.81 -22.33
CA LEU A 192 -13.58 24.73 -21.29
C LEU A 192 -13.52 23.35 -20.64
N ARG A 193 -14.66 22.63 -20.57
CA ARG A 193 -14.72 21.25 -20.09
C ARG A 193 -13.96 20.28 -21.00
N ILE A 194 -14.10 20.39 -22.32
CA ILE A 194 -13.33 19.54 -23.27
C ILE A 194 -11.84 19.83 -23.12
N PHE A 195 -11.45 21.10 -23.03
CA PHE A 195 -10.06 21.51 -22.86
C PHE A 195 -9.47 20.99 -21.54
N ALA A 196 -10.18 21.18 -20.42
CA ALA A 196 -9.78 20.64 -19.12
C ALA A 196 -9.68 19.12 -19.13
N TRP A 197 -10.61 18.42 -19.81
CA TRP A 197 -10.56 16.96 -19.97
C TRP A 197 -9.32 16.50 -20.75
N LEU A 198 -8.94 17.23 -21.81
CA LEU A 198 -7.73 16.92 -22.58
C LEU A 198 -6.46 17.12 -21.74
N LEU A 199 -6.40 18.19 -20.93
CA LEU A 199 -5.28 18.40 -20.02
C LEU A 199 -5.20 17.31 -18.94
N GLN A 200 -6.35 16.91 -18.37
CA GLN A 200 -6.45 15.80 -17.43
C GLN A 200 -5.98 14.47 -18.03
N LEU A 201 -6.25 14.24 -19.32
CA LEU A 201 -5.79 13.04 -20.03
C LEU A 201 -4.26 13.00 -20.17
N VAL A 202 -3.62 14.13 -20.46
CA VAL A 202 -2.15 14.23 -20.51
C VAL A 202 -1.55 14.06 -19.12
N VAL A 203 -2.12 14.71 -18.09
CA VAL A 203 -1.69 14.53 -16.69
C VAL A 203 -1.80 13.06 -16.27
N TRP A 204 -2.91 12.40 -16.57
CA TRP A 204 -3.12 10.98 -16.32
C TRP A 204 -2.05 10.12 -17.01
N SER A 205 -1.71 10.46 -18.26
CA SER A 205 -0.70 9.74 -19.05
C SER A 205 0.70 9.90 -18.47
N ILE A 206 1.10 11.11 -18.07
CA ILE A 206 2.38 11.37 -17.40
C ILE A 206 2.45 10.58 -16.08
N ARG A 207 1.42 10.68 -15.23
CA ARG A 207 1.32 9.91 -13.97
C ARG A 207 1.44 8.41 -14.23
N SER A 208 0.78 7.91 -15.27
CA SER A 208 0.81 6.50 -15.65
C SER A 208 2.18 6.03 -16.11
N LEU A 209 2.89 6.81 -16.93
CA LEU A 209 4.25 6.49 -17.38
C LEU A 209 5.22 6.45 -16.20
N VAL A 210 5.16 7.45 -15.33
CA VAL A 210 6.00 7.52 -14.12
C VAL A 210 5.71 6.33 -13.20
N GLU A 211 4.44 6.01 -12.95
CA GLU A 211 4.04 4.86 -12.13
C GLU A 211 4.56 3.53 -12.71
N MET A 212 4.43 3.32 -14.03
CA MET A 212 4.88 2.10 -14.69
C MET A 212 6.40 1.96 -14.71
N ALA A 213 7.11 3.04 -15.04
CA ALA A 213 8.57 3.05 -15.01
C ALA A 213 9.08 2.79 -13.58
N PHE A 214 8.42 3.37 -12.57
CA PHE A 214 8.77 3.18 -11.17
C PHE A 214 8.52 1.74 -10.68
N ARG A 215 7.45 1.06 -11.12
CA ARG A 215 7.23 -0.37 -10.82
C ARG A 215 8.38 -1.25 -11.28
N VAL A 216 9.00 -0.95 -12.42
CA VAL A 216 10.19 -1.68 -12.90
C VAL A 216 11.38 -1.43 -11.97
N VAL A 217 11.58 -0.19 -11.51
CA VAL A 217 12.64 0.15 -10.54
C VAL A 217 12.43 -0.59 -9.21
N LEU A 218 11.21 -0.62 -8.68
CA LEU A 218 10.86 -1.35 -7.45
C LEU A 218 11.09 -2.86 -7.58
N LEU A 219 10.71 -3.46 -8.72
CA LEU A 219 10.98 -4.87 -9.01
C LEU A 219 12.48 -5.19 -8.93
N MET A 220 13.32 -4.37 -9.56
CA MET A 220 14.77 -4.55 -9.52
C MET A 220 15.35 -4.32 -8.11
N GLN A 221 14.83 -3.34 -7.36
CA GLN A 221 15.24 -3.09 -5.98
C GLN A 221 14.91 -4.26 -5.06
N SER A 222 13.69 -4.81 -5.13
CA SER A 222 13.27 -5.93 -4.27
C SER A 222 14.18 -7.15 -4.44
N ALA A 223 14.68 -7.40 -5.65
CA ALA A 223 15.62 -8.47 -5.92
C ALA A 223 17.01 -8.22 -5.31
N LEU A 224 17.51 -6.99 -5.43
CA LEU A 224 18.77 -6.59 -4.81
C LEU A 224 18.68 -6.64 -3.28
N SER A 225 17.57 -6.20 -2.69
CA SER A 225 17.32 -6.22 -1.24
C SER A 225 17.46 -7.63 -0.67
N ARG A 226 16.87 -8.64 -1.32
CA ARG A 226 16.98 -10.03 -0.87
C ARG A 226 18.41 -10.57 -0.89
N GLU A 227 19.16 -10.29 -1.95
CA GLU A 227 20.57 -10.71 -2.02
C GLU A 227 21.42 -10.02 -0.95
N MET A 228 21.15 -8.74 -0.68
CA MET A 228 21.81 -7.99 0.39
C MET A 228 21.55 -8.59 1.78
N GLU A 229 20.32 -9.04 2.05
CA GLU A 229 19.93 -9.71 3.30
C GLU A 229 20.64 -11.05 3.48
N LEU A 230 20.68 -11.89 2.42
CA LEU A 230 21.40 -13.17 2.47
C LEU A 230 22.91 -12.97 2.65
N GLN A 231 23.48 -11.92 2.07
CA GLN A 231 24.89 -11.56 2.29
C GLN A 231 25.13 -11.06 3.73
N ALA A 232 24.22 -10.27 4.28
CA ALA A 232 24.30 -9.80 5.66
C ALA A 232 24.19 -10.98 6.66
N ASP A 233 23.34 -11.97 6.37
CA ASP A 233 23.29 -13.22 7.13
C ASP A 233 24.64 -13.94 7.14
N LEU A 234 25.35 -14.01 6.01
CA LEU A 234 26.67 -14.66 5.96
C LEU A 234 27.73 -13.89 6.77
N VAL A 235 27.65 -12.56 6.86
CA VAL A 235 28.50 -11.77 7.75
C VAL A 235 28.21 -12.11 9.21
N ALA A 236 26.94 -12.19 9.59
CA ALA A 236 26.54 -12.61 10.94
C ALA A 236 27.04 -14.02 11.27
N VAL A 237 26.89 -14.97 10.35
CA VAL A 237 27.36 -16.35 10.51
C VAL A 237 28.87 -16.42 10.68
N ALA A 238 29.63 -15.63 9.91
CA ALA A 238 31.08 -15.58 10.04
C ALA A 238 31.55 -15.07 11.42
N LEU A 239 30.78 -14.19 12.07
CA LEU A 239 31.12 -13.58 13.36
C LEU A 239 30.54 -14.30 14.58
N THR A 240 29.46 -15.06 14.41
CA THR A 240 28.66 -15.61 15.53
C THR A 240 28.27 -17.09 15.38
N GLY A 241 28.62 -17.73 14.25
CA GLY A 241 28.19 -19.08 13.91
C GLY A 241 26.80 -19.15 13.27
N SER A 242 26.46 -20.33 12.75
CA SER A 242 25.24 -20.54 11.97
C SER A 242 23.95 -20.51 12.78
N ASP A 243 24.00 -20.85 14.08
CA ASP A 243 22.77 -21.05 14.87
C ASP A 243 22.28 -19.77 15.57
N ALA A 244 23.17 -18.86 15.99
CA ALA A 244 22.82 -17.67 16.76
C ALA A 244 21.78 -16.78 16.04
N LEU A 245 21.98 -16.52 14.74
CA LEU A 245 21.05 -15.75 13.93
C LEU A 245 19.69 -16.46 13.78
N ILE A 246 19.70 -17.77 13.58
CA ILE A 246 18.48 -18.56 13.35
C ILE A 246 17.67 -18.67 14.65
N HIS A 247 18.35 -18.81 15.79
CA HIS A 247 17.74 -18.77 17.12
C HIS A 247 17.08 -17.41 17.36
N ALA A 248 17.78 -16.31 17.04
CA ALA A 248 17.22 -14.96 17.14
C ALA A 248 15.95 -14.82 16.28
N LEU A 249 16.01 -15.22 15.00
CA LEU A 249 14.86 -15.21 14.09
C LEU A 249 13.67 -16.03 14.61
N HIS A 250 13.94 -17.14 15.31
CA HIS A 250 12.90 -18.01 15.85
C HIS A 250 12.18 -17.35 17.03
N ARG A 251 12.90 -16.64 17.90
CA ARG A 251 12.33 -15.92 19.05
C ARG A 251 11.54 -14.67 18.66
N LEU A 252 11.81 -14.06 17.50
CA LEU A 252 11.17 -12.81 17.06
C LEU A 252 9.64 -12.87 17.12
N HIS A 253 9.01 -13.98 16.71
CA HIS A 253 7.55 -14.07 16.69
C HIS A 253 6.95 -13.99 18.11
N ALA A 254 7.51 -14.74 19.05
CA ALA A 254 7.08 -14.69 20.45
C ALA A 254 7.41 -13.35 21.11
N ALA A 255 8.55 -12.74 20.74
CA ALA A 255 8.96 -11.42 21.22
C ALA A 255 7.98 -10.33 20.77
N ASP A 256 7.56 -10.35 19.51
CA ASP A 256 6.60 -9.39 18.95
C ASP A 256 5.19 -9.59 19.52
N ASP A 257 4.66 -10.83 19.58
CA ASP A 257 3.36 -11.09 20.21
C ASP A 257 3.33 -10.63 21.68
N ALA A 258 4.37 -10.95 22.46
CA ALA A 258 4.46 -10.52 23.85
C ALA A 258 4.60 -8.99 23.97
N TRP A 259 5.32 -8.34 23.05
CA TRP A 259 5.48 -6.89 23.03
C TRP A 259 4.17 -6.18 22.69
N GLN A 260 3.44 -6.60 21.65
CA GLN A 260 2.15 -6.02 21.30
C GLN A 260 1.15 -6.12 22.47
N ARG A 261 1.13 -7.25 23.18
CA ARG A 261 0.30 -7.42 24.39
C ARG A 261 0.75 -6.52 25.54
N ALA A 262 2.06 -6.33 25.72
CA ALA A 262 2.61 -5.46 26.75
C ALA A 262 2.29 -3.98 26.45
N LEU A 263 2.39 -3.55 25.19
CA LEU A 263 1.98 -2.22 24.73
C LEU A 263 0.49 -1.99 24.94
N GLN A 264 -0.36 -2.95 24.55
CA GLN A 264 -1.80 -2.84 24.77
C GLN A 264 -2.13 -2.71 26.26
N PHE A 265 -1.44 -3.48 27.11
CA PHE A 265 -1.58 -3.36 28.56
C PHE A 265 -1.16 -1.96 29.05
N ALA A 266 0.01 -1.46 28.63
CA ALA A 266 0.50 -0.14 29.02
C ALA A 266 -0.45 0.99 28.58
N HIS A 267 -0.95 0.98 27.34
CA HIS A 267 -1.94 1.94 26.87
C HIS A 267 -3.26 1.86 27.65
N ASN A 268 -3.70 0.66 28.03
CA ASN A 268 -4.91 0.50 28.85
C ASN A 268 -4.74 1.04 30.27
N GLU A 269 -3.57 0.85 30.89
CA GLU A 269 -3.25 1.44 32.20
C GLU A 269 -3.15 2.96 32.11
N ALA A 270 -2.53 3.48 31.05
CA ALA A 270 -2.43 4.90 30.78
C ALA A 270 -3.81 5.56 30.63
N ALA A 271 -4.72 4.93 29.88
CA ALA A 271 -6.10 5.38 29.75
C ALA A 271 -6.86 5.39 31.09
N GLN A 272 -6.41 4.62 32.08
CA GLN A 272 -6.91 4.62 33.46
C GLN A 272 -6.17 5.60 34.38
N GLY A 273 -5.23 6.40 33.85
CA GLY A 273 -4.43 7.35 34.62
C GLY A 273 -3.25 6.73 35.38
N CYS A 274 -2.86 5.49 35.07
CA CYS A 274 -1.78 4.77 35.73
C CYS A 274 -0.55 4.60 34.82
N ALA A 275 0.64 4.86 35.34
CA ALA A 275 1.90 4.64 34.62
C ALA A 275 2.42 3.21 34.86
N VAL A 276 2.92 2.59 33.78
CA VAL A 276 3.66 1.33 33.85
C VAL A 276 5.14 1.64 33.97
N ALA A 277 5.72 1.37 35.14
CA ALA A 277 7.13 1.67 35.40
C ALA A 277 8.09 0.90 34.47
N ASP A 278 7.80 -0.36 34.15
CA ASP A 278 8.69 -1.19 33.33
C ASP A 278 7.90 -2.16 32.45
N VAL A 279 7.64 -1.74 31.21
CA VAL A 279 6.89 -2.54 30.23
C VAL A 279 7.67 -3.79 29.76
N TYR A 280 9.00 -3.78 29.86
CA TYR A 280 9.84 -4.91 29.48
C TYR A 280 9.70 -6.07 30.45
N ALA A 281 9.53 -5.77 31.76
CA ALA A 281 9.17 -6.80 32.74
C ALA A 281 7.78 -7.40 32.45
N VAL A 282 6.84 -6.58 31.96
CA VAL A 282 5.52 -7.05 31.50
C VAL A 282 5.66 -7.97 30.29
N GLN A 283 6.46 -7.61 29.28
CA GLN A 283 6.78 -8.44 28.12
C GLN A 283 7.31 -9.82 28.56
N SER A 284 8.33 -9.86 29.42
CA SER A 284 8.93 -11.12 29.90
C SER A 284 7.96 -11.96 30.74
N LEU A 285 7.05 -11.34 31.49
CA LEU A 285 5.99 -12.06 32.19
C LEU A 285 4.99 -12.66 31.20
N ILE A 286 4.57 -11.91 30.18
CA ILE A 286 3.62 -12.37 29.16
C ILE A 286 4.20 -13.55 28.38
N THR A 287 5.46 -13.49 27.93
CA THR A 287 6.11 -14.62 27.23
C THR A 287 6.05 -15.91 28.06
N ARG A 288 6.38 -15.83 29.36
CA ARG A 288 6.30 -17.00 30.27
C ARG A 288 4.87 -17.50 30.49
N ARG A 289 3.89 -16.59 30.56
CA ARG A 289 2.47 -16.96 30.69
C ARG A 289 1.98 -17.66 29.43
N MET A 290 2.37 -17.16 28.26
CA MET A 290 2.00 -17.76 26.97
C MET A 290 2.58 -19.16 26.81
N ALA A 291 3.85 -19.39 27.16
CA ALA A 291 4.44 -20.74 27.17
C ALA A 291 3.63 -21.74 28.02
N ALA A 292 3.21 -21.32 29.22
CA ALA A 292 2.39 -22.15 30.11
C ALA A 292 0.96 -22.39 29.58
N ILE A 293 0.35 -21.39 28.96
CA ILE A 293 -1.01 -21.48 28.39
C ILE A 293 -1.04 -22.43 27.20
N LEU A 294 -0.02 -22.34 26.35
CA LEU A 294 0.13 -23.15 25.15
C LEU A 294 0.63 -24.56 25.45
N ASP A 295 1.08 -24.80 26.69
CA ASP A 295 1.75 -26.04 27.11
C ASP A 295 2.94 -26.36 26.20
N ASP A 296 3.66 -25.30 25.82
CA ASP A 296 4.79 -25.30 24.90
C ASP A 296 5.96 -24.58 25.56
N ASP A 297 6.83 -25.36 26.19
CA ASP A 297 8.02 -24.85 26.89
C ASP A 297 9.06 -24.26 25.90
N ALA A 298 8.90 -24.47 24.59
CA ALA A 298 9.72 -23.85 23.55
C ALA A 298 9.19 -22.46 23.12
N TYR A 299 8.01 -22.01 23.58
CA TYR A 299 7.48 -20.70 23.22
C TYR A 299 8.35 -19.55 23.76
N GLY A 300 8.95 -18.78 22.85
CA GLY A 300 9.98 -17.77 23.19
C GLY A 300 11.33 -18.36 23.60
N GLY A 301 11.43 -19.69 23.60
CA GLY A 301 12.66 -20.48 23.68
C GLY A 301 13.14 -20.91 22.31
N VAL A 302 14.19 -21.72 22.27
CA VAL A 302 14.63 -22.41 21.05
C VAL A 302 14.86 -23.88 21.42
N PRO A 303 14.37 -24.85 20.62
CA PRO A 303 14.72 -26.25 20.80
C PRO A 303 16.25 -26.45 20.80
N PRO A 304 16.80 -27.31 21.66
CA PRO A 304 18.24 -27.54 21.70
C PRO A 304 18.72 -28.14 20.37
N VAL A 305 19.87 -27.68 19.89
CA VAL A 305 20.50 -28.22 18.69
C VAL A 305 20.94 -29.67 18.99
N PRO A 306 20.54 -30.66 18.17
CA PRO A 306 20.96 -32.05 18.35
C PRO A 306 22.48 -32.20 18.28
N ALA A 307 23.04 -33.07 19.13
CA ALA A 307 24.47 -33.39 19.10
C ALA A 307 24.87 -34.12 17.80
N GLU A 308 23.95 -34.90 17.25
CA GLU A 308 24.12 -35.62 15.99
C GLU A 308 23.65 -34.75 14.81
N ALA A 309 24.52 -34.56 13.82
CA ALA A 309 24.25 -33.80 12.59
C ALA A 309 23.64 -32.39 12.80
N PRO A 310 24.27 -31.50 13.59
CA PRO A 310 23.73 -30.16 13.88
C PRO A 310 23.51 -29.32 12.61
N ALA A 311 24.34 -29.51 11.58
CA ALA A 311 24.21 -28.87 10.28
C ALA A 311 22.89 -29.18 9.55
N GLN A 312 22.22 -30.29 9.88
CA GLN A 312 20.94 -30.72 9.29
C GLN A 312 19.73 -30.26 10.12
N HIS A 313 19.95 -29.77 11.34
CA HIS A 313 18.86 -29.27 12.18
C HIS A 313 18.21 -28.06 11.51
N ARG A 314 16.88 -28.08 11.38
CA ARG A 314 16.07 -26.99 10.80
C ARG A 314 14.99 -26.58 11.78
N LEU A 315 14.92 -25.27 12.08
CA LEU A 315 13.88 -24.67 12.91
C LEU A 315 12.70 -24.17 12.07
N PHE A 316 12.95 -23.75 10.82
CA PHE A 316 11.92 -23.20 9.95
C PHE A 316 11.49 -24.20 8.88
N ARG A 317 10.17 -24.42 8.78
CA ARG A 317 9.59 -25.15 7.65
C ARG A 317 9.56 -24.26 6.41
N GLN A 318 9.67 -24.87 5.23
CA GLN A 318 9.49 -24.16 3.97
C GLN A 318 8.07 -23.59 3.91
N GLN A 319 7.96 -22.26 3.80
CA GLN A 319 6.68 -21.59 3.60
C GLN A 319 6.20 -21.85 2.17
N LEU A 320 4.90 -22.12 2.04
CA LEU A 320 4.32 -22.56 0.78
C LEU A 320 4.19 -21.40 -0.20
N GLY A 321 3.72 -20.27 0.30
CA GLY A 321 3.45 -19.08 -0.51
C GLY A 321 4.12 -17.85 0.08
N HIS A 322 4.44 -16.92 -0.82
CA HIS A 322 5.10 -15.69 -0.45
C HIS A 322 4.50 -14.50 -1.21
N PRO A 323 4.41 -13.28 -0.65
CA PRO A 323 3.91 -12.10 -1.37
C PRO A 323 4.68 -11.94 -2.69
N PRO A 324 4.10 -11.44 -3.80
CA PRO A 324 4.83 -11.34 -5.07
C PRO A 324 6.18 -10.64 -4.86
N LYS A 325 7.25 -11.12 -5.53
CA LYS A 325 8.65 -10.70 -5.26
C LYS A 325 8.85 -9.18 -5.15
N MET A 326 8.05 -8.38 -5.85
CA MET A 326 8.07 -6.91 -5.79
C MET A 326 7.69 -6.31 -4.41
N TRP A 327 6.99 -7.06 -3.57
CA TRP A 327 6.45 -6.64 -2.27
C TRP A 327 7.16 -7.30 -1.08
N GLN A 328 8.21 -8.09 -1.32
CA GLN A 328 9.04 -8.68 -0.27
C GLN A 328 10.29 -7.84 -0.04
N SER A 329 10.37 -7.18 1.12
CA SER A 329 11.58 -6.49 1.56
C SER A 329 12.66 -7.45 2.07
N HIS A 330 12.26 -8.59 2.66
CA HIS A 330 13.18 -9.60 3.23
C HIS A 330 12.95 -11.00 2.64
N PRO A 331 14.01 -11.85 2.55
CA PRO A 331 13.88 -13.29 2.29
C PRO A 331 13.11 -14.01 3.41
N LEU A 332 12.63 -15.21 3.12
CA LEU A 332 11.88 -16.02 4.08
C LEU A 332 12.83 -16.66 5.11
N ASN A 333 12.38 -16.84 6.36
CA ASN A 333 13.24 -17.37 7.44
C ASN A 333 13.87 -18.74 7.12
N HIS A 334 13.18 -19.62 6.39
CA HIS A 334 13.75 -20.90 5.96
C HIS A 334 14.84 -20.75 4.88
N GLU A 335 14.75 -19.73 4.01
CA GLU A 335 15.78 -19.42 3.02
C GLU A 335 17.02 -18.84 3.70
N ARG A 336 16.80 -17.99 4.71
CA ARG A 336 17.87 -17.47 5.58
C ARG A 336 18.56 -18.59 6.35
N GLU A 337 17.80 -19.54 6.92
CA GLU A 337 18.36 -20.72 7.57
C GLU A 337 19.14 -21.64 6.61
N GLU A 338 18.62 -21.87 5.40
CA GLU A 338 19.32 -22.63 4.36
C GLU A 338 20.64 -21.96 3.97
N ASN A 339 20.63 -20.63 3.79
CA ASN A 339 21.83 -19.85 3.49
C ASN A 339 22.84 -19.87 4.64
N ALA A 340 22.39 -19.66 5.88
CA ALA A 340 23.23 -19.65 7.07
C ALA A 340 23.87 -21.01 7.39
N LYS A 341 23.17 -22.11 7.07
CA LYS A 341 23.63 -23.49 7.31
C LYS A 341 24.21 -24.17 6.07
N ARG A 342 24.31 -23.47 4.93
CA ARG A 342 24.93 -24.00 3.70
C ARG A 342 26.36 -24.46 3.93
N HIS A 343 27.12 -23.68 4.68
CA HIS A 343 28.41 -24.06 5.25
C HIS A 343 28.30 -23.86 6.75
N TYR A 344 27.97 -24.93 7.47
CA TYR A 344 27.68 -24.85 8.90
C TYR A 344 28.93 -24.45 9.70
N VAL A 345 28.81 -23.37 10.47
CA VAL A 345 29.84 -22.87 11.39
C VAL A 345 29.33 -23.02 12.81
N ALA A 346 29.92 -23.96 13.55
CA ALA A 346 29.60 -24.15 14.97
C ALA A 346 30.26 -23.05 15.82
N ALA A 347 29.49 -22.41 16.69
CA ALA A 347 29.99 -21.46 17.67
C ALA A 347 29.15 -21.53 18.95
N ALA A 348 29.78 -21.24 20.09
CA ALA A 348 29.05 -21.12 21.36
C ALA A 348 28.23 -19.82 21.35
N ILE A 349 26.97 -19.92 21.75
CA ILE A 349 26.07 -18.76 21.88
C ILE A 349 26.16 -18.27 23.32
N ASP A 350 26.54 -17.01 23.50
CA ASP A 350 26.55 -16.37 24.82
C ASP A 350 25.11 -16.22 25.34
N GLY A 351 24.81 -16.90 26.44
CA GLY A 351 23.51 -16.92 27.10
C GLY A 351 23.27 -15.77 28.08
N ALA A 352 24.23 -14.86 28.27
CA ALA A 352 24.06 -13.70 29.13
C ALA A 352 22.91 -12.79 28.65
N SER A 353 22.35 -11.99 29.55
CA SER A 353 21.32 -11.02 29.18
C SER A 353 21.91 -9.94 28.28
N ALA A 354 21.27 -9.63 27.16
CA ALA A 354 21.69 -8.52 26.29
C ALA A 354 21.62 -7.15 26.98
N TRP A 355 20.84 -7.02 28.07
CA TRP A 355 20.85 -5.83 28.92
C TRP A 355 22.21 -5.55 29.57
N SER A 356 23.13 -6.53 29.61
CA SER A 356 24.50 -6.34 30.11
C SER A 356 25.34 -5.36 29.28
N LEU A 357 24.91 -5.02 28.06
CA LEU A 357 25.56 -4.00 27.22
C LEU A 357 25.29 -2.57 27.68
N PHE A 358 24.29 -2.36 28.56
CA PHE A 358 23.87 -1.04 29.00
C PHE A 358 24.33 -0.80 30.44
N GLU A 359 24.72 0.43 30.75
CA GLU A 359 25.28 0.78 32.07
C GLU A 359 24.21 0.70 33.17
N GLN A 360 23.04 1.27 32.91
CA GLN A 360 21.93 1.38 33.88
C GLN A 360 20.61 0.88 33.27
N PRO A 361 20.50 -0.42 32.98
CA PRO A 361 19.37 -0.97 32.22
C PRO A 361 18.02 -0.74 32.92
N ALA A 362 17.97 -0.72 34.25
CA ALA A 362 16.73 -0.46 34.99
C ALA A 362 16.19 0.96 34.73
N ILE A 363 17.04 1.98 34.86
CA ILE A 363 16.66 3.38 34.62
C ILE A 363 16.29 3.60 33.15
N LEU A 364 17.05 3.00 32.23
CA LEU A 364 16.76 3.09 30.80
C LEU A 364 15.39 2.49 30.48
N ARG A 365 15.06 1.32 31.03
CA ARG A 365 13.76 0.67 30.86
C ARG A 365 12.62 1.52 31.39
N GLU A 366 12.79 2.15 32.55
CA GLU A 366 11.79 3.04 33.13
C GLU A 366 11.55 4.27 32.24
N ARG A 367 12.62 4.96 31.85
CA ARG A 367 12.56 6.13 30.97
C ARG A 367 11.84 5.81 29.65
N MET A 368 12.18 4.68 29.03
CA MET A 368 11.60 4.28 27.76
C MET A 368 10.16 3.78 27.89
N SER A 369 9.78 3.25 29.07
CA SER A 369 8.39 2.88 29.37
C SER A 369 7.49 4.10 29.49
N VAL A 370 7.99 5.20 30.10
CA VAL A 370 7.25 6.47 30.17
C VAL A 370 7.07 7.08 28.78
N ALA A 371 8.12 7.08 27.96
CA ALA A 371 8.09 7.65 26.60
C ALA A 371 7.07 6.98 25.65
N LEU A 372 6.61 5.76 25.94
CA LEU A 372 5.62 5.06 25.13
C LEU A 372 4.24 5.70 25.13
N VAL A 373 3.87 6.30 26.25
CA VAL A 373 2.52 6.82 26.48
C VAL A 373 2.44 8.32 26.15
N GLY A 374 3.60 8.97 25.94
CA GLY A 374 3.71 10.42 25.74
C GLY A 374 3.60 11.19 27.06
N ASP A 375 3.29 12.48 26.95
CA ASP A 375 3.07 13.39 28.08
C ASP A 375 1.56 13.65 28.25
N PRO A 376 0.80 12.73 28.87
CA PRO A 376 -0.62 12.93 29.11
C PRO A 376 -0.87 14.04 30.15
N GLU A 377 -1.88 14.86 29.90
CA GLU A 377 -2.43 15.80 30.87
C GLU A 377 -3.79 15.27 31.37
N PRO A 378 -3.96 14.97 32.67
CA PRO A 378 -3.00 15.11 33.78
C PRO A 378 -1.90 14.01 33.80
N PRO A 379 -0.77 14.24 34.51
CA PRO A 379 0.31 13.26 34.66
C PRO A 379 -0.20 11.94 35.26
N LEU A 380 0.33 10.83 34.75
CA LEU A 380 -0.05 9.50 35.21
C LEU A 380 0.47 9.21 36.63
N ALA A 381 -0.35 8.54 37.44
CA ALA A 381 0.05 8.09 38.75
C ALA A 381 1.03 6.90 38.63
N PRO A 382 2.22 6.96 39.26
CA PRO A 382 3.16 5.85 39.21
C PRO A 382 2.62 4.63 39.96
N VAL A 383 2.70 3.45 39.35
CA VAL A 383 2.35 2.17 39.98
C VAL A 383 3.61 1.35 40.22
N PRO A 384 3.85 0.83 41.44
CA PRO A 384 4.97 -0.04 41.72
C PRO A 384 4.97 -1.28 40.81
N LEU A 385 6.15 -1.66 40.30
CA LEU A 385 6.28 -2.80 39.39
C LEU A 385 5.66 -4.11 39.93
N PRO A 386 5.81 -4.49 41.22
CA PRO A 386 5.16 -5.68 41.75
C PRO A 386 3.63 -5.67 41.57
N ASP A 387 2.99 -4.51 41.74
CA ASP A 387 1.54 -4.35 41.60
C ASP A 387 1.13 -4.45 40.13
N THR A 388 1.90 -3.83 39.22
CA THR A 388 1.73 -3.99 37.78
C THR A 388 1.82 -5.46 37.36
N LEU A 389 2.88 -6.15 37.77
CA LEU A 389 3.08 -7.57 37.45
C LEU A 389 2.01 -8.46 38.06
N GLN A 390 1.48 -8.11 39.25
CA GLN A 390 0.35 -8.80 39.84
C GLN A 390 -0.94 -8.57 39.04
N LYS A 391 -1.20 -7.34 38.56
CA LYS A 391 -2.35 -7.02 37.70
C LYS A 391 -2.28 -7.80 36.39
N VAL A 392 -1.12 -7.81 35.72
CA VAL A 392 -0.87 -8.63 34.52
C VAL A 392 -1.06 -10.11 34.84
N ALA A 393 -0.45 -10.63 35.90
CA ALA A 393 -0.61 -12.02 36.29
C ALA A 393 -2.08 -12.38 36.55
N ARG A 394 -2.89 -11.47 37.10
CA ARG A 394 -4.32 -11.65 37.32
C ARG A 394 -5.09 -11.79 36.00
N LEU A 395 -4.72 -11.05 34.95
CA LEU A 395 -5.33 -11.19 33.61
C LEU A 395 -5.13 -12.60 33.05
N TYR A 396 -3.99 -13.22 33.36
CA TYR A 396 -3.65 -14.58 32.92
C TYR A 396 -4.00 -15.68 33.95
N ARG A 397 -4.47 -15.34 35.16
CA ARG A 397 -5.03 -16.28 36.16
C ARG A 397 -6.50 -16.59 35.91
N ARG A 398 -6.85 -16.77 34.63
CA ARG A 398 -8.17 -17.22 34.22
C ARG A 398 -8.17 -18.74 34.13
N GLU A 399 -9.27 -19.36 34.50
CA GLU A 399 -9.48 -20.79 34.39
C GLU A 399 -9.17 -21.28 32.98
N GLN A 400 -9.69 -20.61 31.93
CA GLN A 400 -9.42 -20.96 30.52
C GLN A 400 -7.94 -21.01 30.10
N PHE A 401 -7.04 -20.41 30.89
CA PHE A 401 -5.59 -20.33 30.65
C PHE A 401 -4.79 -21.34 31.48
N ASN A 402 -5.46 -22.24 32.21
CA ASN A 402 -4.78 -23.27 32.97
C ASN A 402 -4.08 -24.28 32.02
N ARG A 403 -2.81 -24.58 32.30
CA ARG A 403 -1.99 -25.55 31.56
C ARG A 403 -2.68 -26.91 31.38
N ARG A 404 -3.57 -27.31 32.29
CA ARG A 404 -4.36 -28.56 32.21
C ARG A 404 -5.25 -28.66 30.98
N TYR A 405 -5.55 -27.56 30.31
CA TYR A 405 -6.38 -27.52 29.10
C TYR A 405 -5.55 -27.58 27.81
N CYS A 406 -4.22 -27.72 27.88
CA CYS A 406 -3.33 -27.87 26.73
C CYS A 406 -3.56 -26.81 25.63
N GLY A 407 -3.89 -25.57 26.01
CA GLY A 407 -4.15 -24.47 25.07
C GLY A 407 -5.41 -24.60 24.20
N VAL A 408 -6.27 -25.60 24.46
CA VAL A 408 -7.42 -25.96 23.61
C VAL A 408 -8.45 -24.83 23.45
N TYR A 409 -8.55 -23.96 24.47
CA TYR A 409 -9.45 -22.82 24.52
C TYR A 409 -8.82 -21.51 24.01
N PHE A 410 -7.54 -21.53 23.63
CA PHE A 410 -6.81 -20.36 23.17
C PHE A 410 -6.92 -20.21 21.64
N GLY A 411 -7.53 -19.12 21.17
CA GLY A 411 -7.59 -18.77 19.74
C GLY A 411 -8.48 -19.70 18.90
N ARG A 412 -9.48 -20.34 19.52
CA ARG A 412 -10.42 -21.25 18.85
C ARG A 412 -11.85 -20.88 19.19
N ASP A 413 -12.70 -20.86 18.15
CA ASP A 413 -14.15 -20.80 18.30
C ASP A 413 -14.70 -22.15 18.77
N LEU A 414 -15.52 -22.14 19.81
CA LEU A 414 -16.02 -23.34 20.47
C LEU A 414 -17.45 -23.70 20.06
N ALA A 415 -18.20 -22.71 19.58
CA ALA A 415 -19.63 -22.83 19.33
C ALA A 415 -20.02 -22.71 17.86
N ARG A 416 -19.19 -22.05 17.03
CA ARG A 416 -19.45 -21.76 15.60
C ARG A 416 -19.87 -22.95 14.74
N HIS A 417 -19.54 -24.17 15.15
CA HIS A 417 -19.86 -25.38 14.39
C HIS A 417 -21.30 -25.89 14.62
N ALA A 418 -21.99 -25.37 15.63
CA ALA A 418 -23.35 -25.73 15.99
C ALA A 418 -24.35 -24.71 15.41
N VAL A 419 -25.54 -25.18 15.02
CA VAL A 419 -26.64 -24.29 14.64
C VAL A 419 -27.38 -23.81 15.89
N ASN A 420 -27.52 -24.70 16.89
CA ASN A 420 -28.18 -24.39 18.15
C ASN A 420 -27.22 -24.60 19.32
N ALA A 421 -27.37 -23.79 20.38
CA ALA A 421 -26.57 -23.95 21.60
C ALA A 421 -26.73 -25.34 22.25
N ALA A 422 -27.87 -26.00 22.05
CA ALA A 422 -28.10 -27.36 22.54
C ALA A 422 -27.19 -28.40 21.86
N ASP A 423 -26.71 -28.14 20.65
CA ASP A 423 -25.84 -29.05 19.90
C ASP A 423 -24.38 -29.02 20.41
N LEU A 424 -24.05 -28.11 21.33
CA LEU A 424 -22.72 -27.99 21.97
C LEU A 424 -22.46 -29.03 23.06
N ARG A 425 -23.42 -29.93 23.29
CA ARG A 425 -23.34 -30.96 24.31
C ARG A 425 -23.96 -32.25 23.79
N GLN A 426 -23.54 -33.37 24.36
CA GLN A 426 -24.21 -34.65 24.20
C GLN A 426 -24.56 -35.19 25.59
N LEU A 427 -25.84 -35.44 25.87
CA LEU A 427 -26.23 -35.99 27.17
C LEU A 427 -25.64 -37.40 27.34
N ALA A 428 -24.65 -37.53 28.23
CA ALA A 428 -24.01 -38.79 28.55
C ALA A 428 -24.76 -39.53 29.69
N PRO A 429 -24.70 -40.87 29.76
CA PRO A 429 -25.24 -41.65 30.88
C PRO A 429 -24.57 -41.30 32.21
N ALA A 430 -25.36 -41.45 33.29
CA ALA A 430 -25.01 -41.19 34.68
C ALA A 430 -23.71 -41.86 35.17
N ASP A 431 -23.36 -43.03 34.63
CA ASP A 431 -22.26 -43.86 35.15
C ASP A 431 -20.93 -43.65 34.42
N ALA A 432 -20.81 -42.60 33.61
CA ALA A 432 -19.58 -42.27 32.90
C ALA A 432 -18.47 -41.89 33.91
N THR A 433 -17.55 -42.83 34.16
CA THR A 433 -16.44 -42.67 35.10
C THR A 433 -15.58 -41.45 34.72
N PRO A 434 -15.43 -40.44 35.59
CA PRO A 434 -14.57 -39.32 35.31
C PRO A 434 -13.22 -39.50 35.98
N GLY A 435 -12.31 -40.13 35.25
CA GLY A 435 -10.90 -40.16 35.64
C GLY A 435 -10.13 -38.93 35.16
N ALA A 436 -8.84 -38.89 35.52
CA ALA A 436 -7.80 -37.91 35.12
C ALA A 436 -7.56 -37.78 33.59
N ALA A 437 -8.49 -38.21 32.74
CA ALA A 437 -8.36 -38.44 31.30
C ALA A 437 -9.20 -37.50 30.42
N LEU A 438 -9.94 -36.51 30.98
CA LEU A 438 -10.74 -35.60 30.15
C LEU A 438 -9.87 -34.78 29.20
N TYR A 439 -8.74 -34.27 29.68
CA TYR A 439 -7.76 -33.51 28.88
C TYR A 439 -6.45 -34.31 28.77
N PRO A 440 -6.35 -35.26 27.82
CA PRO A 440 -5.16 -36.08 27.65
C PRO A 440 -4.00 -35.29 27.04
N ALA A 441 -2.75 -35.74 27.25
CA ALA A 441 -1.56 -35.11 26.68
C ALA A 441 -1.60 -35.05 25.13
N THR A 442 -2.26 -36.01 24.48
CA THR A 442 -2.45 -36.05 23.02
C THR A 442 -3.23 -34.84 22.48
N LEU A 443 -4.01 -34.15 23.33
CA LEU A 443 -4.73 -32.94 22.96
C LEU A 443 -3.79 -31.81 22.56
N ARG A 444 -2.59 -31.75 23.17
CA ARG A 444 -1.55 -30.78 22.83
C ARG A 444 -1.15 -30.91 21.36
N ASP A 445 -0.97 -32.14 20.89
CA ASP A 445 -0.57 -32.42 19.51
C ASP A 445 -1.69 -32.05 18.53
N ASP A 446 -2.96 -32.32 18.86
CA ASP A 446 -4.11 -31.89 18.06
C ASP A 446 -4.18 -30.34 17.96
N VAL A 447 -3.97 -29.61 19.05
CA VAL A 447 -3.96 -28.14 19.06
C VAL A 447 -2.80 -27.57 18.24
N ARG A 448 -1.60 -28.18 18.34
CA ARG A 448 -0.46 -27.82 17.52
C ARG A 448 -0.75 -28.07 16.03
N GLN A 449 -1.23 -29.27 15.70
CA GLN A 449 -1.57 -29.65 14.33
C GLN A 449 -2.64 -28.74 13.74
N LEU A 450 -3.64 -28.34 14.53
CA LEU A 450 -4.68 -27.38 14.10
C LEU A 450 -4.07 -26.06 13.63
N ARG A 451 -3.12 -25.49 14.39
CA ARG A 451 -2.47 -24.21 14.05
C ARG A 451 -1.64 -24.33 12.79
N GLU A 452 -0.81 -25.38 12.72
CA GLU A 452 0.03 -25.66 11.56
C GLU A 452 -0.82 -25.83 10.28
N LEU A 453 -1.91 -26.59 10.35
CA LEU A 453 -2.81 -26.82 9.22
C LEU A 453 -3.58 -25.56 8.81
N ARG A 454 -3.96 -24.69 9.76
CA ARG A 454 -4.61 -23.41 9.45
C ARG A 454 -3.67 -22.48 8.69
N GLU A 455 -2.45 -22.32 9.18
CA GLU A 455 -1.41 -21.55 8.49
C GLU A 455 -1.12 -22.12 7.10
N GLU A 456 -1.01 -23.45 6.99
CA GLU A 456 -0.78 -24.16 5.71
C GLU A 456 -1.93 -23.91 4.71
N ARG A 457 -3.19 -24.08 5.16
CA ARG A 457 -4.39 -23.81 4.37
C ARG A 457 -4.42 -22.36 3.88
N ASP A 458 -4.15 -21.41 4.75
CA ASP A 458 -4.22 -19.98 4.42
C ASP A 458 -3.17 -19.59 3.37
N GLN A 459 -1.95 -20.14 3.50
CA GLN A 459 -0.91 -19.98 2.48
C GLN A 459 -1.30 -20.61 1.13
N LEU A 460 -1.86 -21.82 1.13
CA LEU A 460 -2.35 -22.49 -0.09
C LEU A 460 -3.51 -21.74 -0.73
N GLN A 461 -4.45 -21.23 0.05
CA GLN A 461 -5.56 -20.44 -0.43
C GLN A 461 -5.06 -19.14 -1.09
N ALA A 462 -4.11 -18.45 -0.46
CA ALA A 462 -3.49 -17.26 -1.04
C ALA A 462 -2.76 -17.56 -2.37
N LEU A 463 -2.11 -18.72 -2.48
CA LEU A 463 -1.45 -19.17 -3.70
C LEU A 463 -2.44 -19.50 -4.82
N VAL A 464 -3.53 -20.20 -4.51
CA VAL A 464 -4.59 -20.55 -5.46
C VAL A 464 -5.31 -19.29 -5.95
N ALA A 465 -5.58 -18.34 -5.05
CA ALA A 465 -6.14 -17.03 -5.37
C ALA A 465 -5.17 -16.16 -6.22
N GLY A 466 -3.88 -16.48 -6.20
CA GLY A 466 -2.82 -15.72 -6.88
C GLY A 466 -2.40 -14.44 -6.14
N TRP A 467 -2.78 -14.31 -4.87
CA TRP A 467 -2.32 -13.23 -3.98
C TRP A 467 -0.87 -13.42 -3.59
N THR A 468 -0.42 -14.66 -3.48
CA THR A 468 0.98 -15.04 -3.27
C THR A 468 1.52 -15.82 -4.47
N SER A 469 2.84 -15.89 -4.60
CA SER A 469 3.52 -16.61 -5.66
C SER A 469 4.35 -17.76 -5.10
N ALA A 470 4.53 -18.80 -5.91
CA ALA A 470 5.37 -19.95 -5.62
C ALA A 470 6.80 -19.75 -6.14
N ARG A 471 7.80 -20.31 -5.46
CA ARG A 471 9.21 -20.23 -5.88
C ARG A 471 9.38 -21.00 -7.20
N ASN A 472 9.78 -20.32 -8.27
CA ASN A 472 9.94 -20.91 -9.60
C ASN A 472 8.68 -21.64 -10.12
N GLY A 473 7.49 -21.26 -9.66
CA GLY A 473 6.23 -21.92 -10.03
C GLY A 473 6.02 -23.31 -9.40
N ARG A 474 6.86 -23.71 -8.43
CA ARG A 474 6.74 -24.94 -7.64
C ARG A 474 6.69 -24.63 -6.15
N VAL A 475 5.92 -25.43 -5.41
CA VAL A 475 5.80 -25.33 -3.95
C VAL A 475 6.15 -26.68 -3.38
N ARG A 476 7.08 -26.73 -2.42
CA ARG A 476 7.38 -27.98 -1.74
C ARG A 476 6.52 -28.11 -0.50
N LEU A 477 5.47 -28.92 -0.59
CA LEU A 477 4.52 -29.16 0.48
C LEU A 477 4.90 -30.45 1.22
N ARG A 478 5.37 -30.33 2.47
CA ARG A 478 5.75 -31.48 3.31
C ARG A 478 6.72 -32.46 2.63
N GLY A 479 7.63 -31.93 1.83
CA GLY A 479 8.62 -32.71 1.07
C GLY A 479 8.22 -33.05 -0.37
N GLU A 480 6.94 -32.93 -0.74
CA GLU A 480 6.42 -33.15 -2.10
C GLU A 480 6.50 -31.88 -2.96
N ASP A 481 7.01 -31.99 -4.19
CA ASP A 481 6.99 -30.87 -5.15
C ASP A 481 5.61 -30.76 -5.81
N CYS A 482 4.86 -29.71 -5.48
CA CYS A 482 3.57 -29.36 -6.09
C CYS A 482 3.75 -28.28 -7.18
N THR A 483 3.15 -28.49 -8.35
CA THR A 483 3.05 -27.46 -9.39
C THR A 483 1.81 -26.59 -9.18
N ARG A 484 1.70 -25.47 -9.90
CA ARG A 484 0.51 -24.60 -9.86
C ARG A 484 -0.80 -25.33 -10.15
N ARG A 485 -0.77 -26.41 -10.95
CA ARG A 485 -1.95 -27.23 -11.26
C ARG A 485 -2.36 -28.12 -10.09
N ASP A 486 -1.42 -28.48 -9.22
CA ASP A 486 -1.64 -29.37 -8.08
C ASP A 486 -2.12 -28.61 -6.83
N LEU A 487 -1.91 -27.29 -6.77
CA LEU A 487 -2.26 -26.45 -5.61
C LEU A 487 -3.74 -26.55 -5.18
N PRO A 488 -4.74 -26.57 -6.08
CA PRO A 488 -6.13 -26.76 -5.66
C PRO A 488 -6.37 -28.13 -5.01
N ALA A 489 -5.72 -29.19 -5.51
CA ALA A 489 -5.83 -30.52 -4.93
C ALA A 489 -5.13 -30.60 -3.56
N ALA A 490 -3.97 -29.96 -3.42
CA ALA A 490 -3.26 -29.80 -2.15
C ALA A 490 -4.10 -29.01 -1.13
N LEU A 491 -4.69 -27.88 -1.52
CA LEU A 491 -5.60 -27.10 -0.68
C LEU A 491 -6.80 -27.95 -0.21
N ALA A 492 -7.39 -28.75 -1.11
CA ALA A 492 -8.48 -29.65 -0.75
C ALA A 492 -8.02 -30.74 0.23
N ARG A 493 -6.80 -31.26 0.09
CA ARG A 493 -6.20 -32.23 1.03
C ARG A 493 -5.98 -31.61 2.41
N THR A 494 -5.26 -30.48 2.49
CA THR A 494 -5.01 -29.76 3.75
C THR A 494 -6.32 -29.33 4.41
N THR A 495 -7.32 -28.90 3.65
CA THR A 495 -8.67 -28.58 4.18
C THR A 495 -9.35 -29.80 4.79
N ARG A 496 -9.26 -30.98 4.16
CA ARG A 496 -9.80 -32.23 4.74
C ARG A 496 -9.08 -32.65 6.01
N GLU A 497 -7.75 -32.54 6.03
CA GLU A 497 -6.95 -32.83 7.21
C GLU A 497 -7.30 -31.88 8.37
N LEU A 498 -7.41 -30.58 8.07
CA LEU A 498 -7.84 -29.57 9.03
C LEU A 498 -9.23 -29.91 9.61
N ALA A 499 -10.19 -30.25 8.74
CA ALA A 499 -11.53 -30.66 9.16
C ALA A 499 -11.49 -31.92 10.05
N ALA A 500 -10.58 -32.86 9.79
CA ALA A 500 -10.41 -34.06 10.62
C ALA A 500 -9.88 -33.71 12.02
N VAL A 501 -8.89 -32.82 12.13
CA VAL A 501 -8.38 -32.34 13.43
C VAL A 501 -9.47 -31.57 14.19
N GLU A 502 -10.17 -30.66 13.50
CA GLU A 502 -11.30 -29.93 14.10
C GLU A 502 -12.40 -30.88 14.56
N GLY A 503 -12.70 -31.95 13.80
CA GLY A 503 -13.64 -32.99 14.20
C GLY A 503 -13.25 -33.70 15.48
N ARG A 504 -11.96 -34.08 15.65
CA ARG A 504 -11.46 -34.69 16.89
C ARG A 504 -11.59 -33.75 18.08
N LEU A 505 -11.22 -32.48 17.90
CA LEU A 505 -11.32 -31.43 18.92
C LEU A 505 -12.77 -31.16 19.33
N ARG A 506 -13.70 -31.06 18.36
CA ARG A 506 -15.14 -30.92 18.61
C ARG A 506 -15.69 -32.12 19.36
N ALA A 507 -15.33 -33.34 18.96
CA ALA A 507 -15.74 -34.55 19.67
C ALA A 507 -15.22 -34.58 21.12
N HIS A 508 -14.00 -34.08 21.36
CA HIS A 508 -13.48 -33.89 22.71
C HIS A 508 -14.30 -32.87 23.51
N ASP A 509 -14.59 -31.71 22.93
CA ASP A 509 -15.42 -30.68 23.58
C ASP A 509 -16.79 -31.24 23.96
N LEU A 510 -17.47 -31.94 23.05
CA LEU A 510 -18.78 -32.57 23.29
C LEU A 510 -18.74 -33.58 24.43
N ARG A 511 -17.69 -34.41 24.52
CA ARG A 511 -17.51 -35.37 25.61
C ARG A 511 -17.31 -34.65 26.96
N CYS A 512 -16.47 -33.61 26.98
CA CYS A 512 -16.24 -32.81 28.18
C CYS A 512 -17.54 -32.15 28.66
N ARG A 513 -18.26 -31.45 27.77
CA ARG A 513 -19.53 -30.78 28.10
C ARG A 513 -20.60 -31.78 28.51
N GLY A 514 -20.75 -32.86 27.75
CA GLY A 514 -21.71 -33.92 28.04
C GLY A 514 -21.52 -34.55 29.41
N TRP A 515 -20.26 -34.83 29.77
CA TRP A 515 -19.93 -35.34 31.09
C TRP A 515 -20.26 -34.35 32.21
N HIS A 516 -19.82 -33.09 32.09
CA HIS A 516 -20.08 -32.07 33.11
C HIS A 516 -21.59 -31.85 33.34
N GLN A 517 -22.38 -31.91 32.27
CA GLN A 517 -23.83 -31.77 32.36
C GLN A 517 -24.52 -32.98 32.98
N GLY A 518 -24.10 -34.19 32.63
CA GLY A 518 -24.60 -35.41 33.27
C GLY A 518 -24.38 -35.39 34.77
N MET A 519 -23.19 -34.96 35.21
CA MET A 519 -22.88 -34.81 36.63
C MET A 519 -23.64 -33.67 37.30
N ALA A 520 -23.77 -32.52 36.63
CA ALA A 520 -24.54 -31.39 37.14
C ALA A 520 -26.01 -31.79 37.38
N ARG A 521 -26.57 -32.61 36.49
CA ARG A 521 -27.92 -33.18 36.64
C ARG A 521 -28.04 -34.08 37.86
N GLN A 522 -27.05 -34.94 38.12
CA GLN A 522 -27.03 -35.82 39.29
C GLN A 522 -26.90 -35.06 40.60
N LEU A 523 -26.03 -34.04 40.65
CA LEU A 523 -25.85 -33.21 41.83
C LEU A 523 -27.10 -32.38 42.16
N GLY A 524 -27.98 -32.15 41.17
CA GLY A 524 -29.21 -31.37 41.32
C GLY A 524 -28.95 -29.88 41.57
N GLY A 525 -29.95 -29.16 42.07
CA GLY A 525 -29.81 -27.76 42.49
C GLY A 525 -29.61 -26.74 41.36
N GLY A 526 -30.08 -27.03 40.14
CA GLY A 526 -30.09 -26.09 39.01
C GLY A 526 -28.76 -25.96 38.24
N TRP A 527 -27.76 -26.80 38.54
CA TRP A 527 -26.44 -26.69 37.92
C TRP A 527 -26.43 -27.03 36.43
N GLN A 528 -27.32 -27.92 35.97
CA GLN A 528 -27.41 -28.26 34.54
C GLN A 528 -27.90 -27.05 33.74
N GLU A 529 -28.98 -26.42 34.19
CA GLU A 529 -29.59 -25.23 33.58
C GLU A 529 -28.61 -24.05 33.59
N TYR A 530 -27.83 -23.92 34.66
CA TYR A 530 -26.78 -22.91 34.76
C TYR A 530 -25.67 -23.11 33.69
N LEU A 531 -25.21 -24.34 33.49
CA LEU A 531 -24.21 -24.64 32.44
C LEU A 531 -24.80 -24.44 31.03
N ASP A 532 -26.05 -24.84 30.81
CA ASP A 532 -26.75 -24.64 29.53
C ASP A 532 -26.89 -23.14 29.19
N GLY A 533 -27.22 -22.31 30.17
CA GLY A 533 -27.28 -20.85 29.99
C GLY A 533 -25.94 -20.23 29.60
N LEU A 534 -24.84 -20.67 30.23
CA LEU A 534 -23.49 -20.19 29.90
C LEU A 534 -23.05 -20.62 28.49
N LEU A 535 -23.38 -21.84 28.06
CA LEU A 535 -23.16 -22.30 26.70
C LEU A 535 -23.97 -21.50 25.67
N ALA A 536 -25.21 -21.13 25.99
CA ALA A 536 -26.04 -20.30 25.12
C ALA A 536 -25.44 -18.90 24.91
N VAL A 537 -24.87 -18.28 25.95
CA VAL A 537 -24.15 -17.00 25.82
C VAL A 537 -22.92 -17.13 24.95
N LEU A 538 -22.13 -18.20 25.16
CA LEU A 538 -20.94 -18.46 24.36
C LEU A 538 -21.30 -18.62 22.88
N HIS A 539 -22.35 -19.39 22.59
CA HIS A 539 -22.89 -19.56 21.23
C HIS A 539 -23.32 -18.23 20.62
N PHE A 540 -24.16 -17.47 21.33
CA PHE A 540 -24.59 -16.14 20.88
C PHE A 540 -23.40 -15.23 20.58
N ALA A 541 -22.44 -15.10 21.52
CA ALA A 541 -21.33 -14.19 21.38
C ALA A 541 -20.44 -14.54 20.18
N GLU A 542 -20.13 -15.82 19.94
CA GLU A 542 -19.31 -16.23 18.80
C GLU A 542 -20.03 -16.06 17.46
N HIS A 543 -21.31 -16.46 17.36
CA HIS A 543 -22.06 -16.30 16.12
C HIS A 543 -22.29 -14.83 15.76
N THR A 544 -22.70 -14.01 16.73
CA THR A 544 -22.92 -12.58 16.53
C THR A 544 -21.63 -11.85 16.17
N SER A 545 -20.52 -12.15 16.86
CA SER A 545 -19.21 -11.54 16.55
C SER A 545 -18.81 -11.83 15.11
N ALA A 546 -18.90 -13.09 14.68
CA ALA A 546 -18.49 -13.45 13.34
C ALA A 546 -19.49 -12.99 12.26
N ASN A 547 -20.78 -12.86 12.57
CA ASN A 547 -21.74 -12.22 11.65
C ASN A 547 -21.43 -10.73 11.44
N VAL A 548 -21.14 -9.99 12.52
CA VAL A 548 -20.72 -8.57 12.45
C VAL A 548 -19.40 -8.43 11.68
N ALA A 549 -18.39 -9.25 12.01
CA ALA A 549 -17.10 -9.22 11.34
C ALA A 549 -17.20 -9.57 9.84
N ASP A 550 -18.05 -10.54 9.48
CA ASP A 550 -18.32 -10.90 8.09
C ASP A 550 -19.04 -9.79 7.32
N ALA A 551 -20.11 -9.23 7.90
CA ALA A 551 -20.84 -8.11 7.31
C ALA A 551 -19.92 -6.89 7.09
N HIS A 552 -19.07 -6.59 8.07
CA HIS A 552 -18.07 -5.52 7.95
C HIS A 552 -17.06 -5.82 6.85
N GLY A 553 -16.52 -7.06 6.79
CA GLY A 553 -15.61 -7.49 5.74
C GLY A 553 -16.24 -7.43 4.34
N ALA A 554 -17.50 -7.80 4.20
CA ALA A 554 -18.25 -7.70 2.95
C ALA A 554 -18.47 -6.24 2.53
N ALA A 555 -18.90 -5.37 3.46
CA ALA A 555 -19.05 -3.95 3.20
C ALA A 555 -17.73 -3.28 2.79
N MET A 556 -16.64 -3.58 3.51
CA MET A 556 -15.31 -3.06 3.18
C MET A 556 -14.76 -3.63 1.87
N ASN A 557 -15.09 -4.86 1.50
CA ASN A 557 -14.76 -5.41 0.18
C ASN A 557 -15.45 -4.61 -0.94
N VAL A 558 -16.74 -4.28 -0.79
CA VAL A 558 -17.46 -3.42 -1.75
C VAL A 558 -16.83 -2.04 -1.81
N VAL A 559 -16.55 -1.41 -0.67
CA VAL A 559 -15.87 -0.10 -0.62
C VAL A 559 -14.52 -0.17 -1.33
N ALA A 560 -13.68 -1.17 -1.04
CA ALA A 560 -12.36 -1.31 -1.64
C ALA A 560 -12.40 -1.50 -3.17
N ILE A 561 -13.41 -2.21 -3.69
CA ILE A 561 -13.58 -2.44 -5.13
C ILE A 561 -14.13 -1.21 -5.82
N GLU A 562 -15.16 -0.58 -5.26
CA GLU A 562 -15.80 0.59 -5.89
C GLU A 562 -14.91 1.84 -5.80
N SER A 563 -14.15 1.99 -4.70
CA SER A 563 -13.10 3.01 -4.57
C SER A 563 -11.82 2.66 -5.35
N ALA A 564 -11.76 1.46 -5.96
CA ALA A 564 -10.58 1.07 -6.71
C ALA A 564 -10.27 1.99 -7.89
N VAL A 565 -11.34 2.56 -8.45
CA VAL A 565 -11.30 3.53 -9.53
C VAL A 565 -11.35 4.94 -8.93
N ARG A 566 -10.40 5.80 -9.31
CA ARG A 566 -10.28 7.19 -8.78
C ARG A 566 -11.52 8.07 -8.97
N ARG A 567 -12.47 7.68 -9.84
CA ARG A 567 -13.74 8.38 -10.07
C ARG A 567 -14.90 7.43 -9.83
N ILE A 568 -15.58 7.62 -8.71
CA ILE A 568 -16.72 6.79 -8.30
C ILE A 568 -17.98 7.29 -9.02
N GLY A 569 -18.60 6.43 -9.84
CA GLY A 569 -19.86 6.74 -10.50
C GLY A 569 -21.06 6.68 -9.53
N SER A 570 -22.21 7.25 -9.92
CA SER A 570 -23.43 7.23 -9.07
C SER A 570 -23.86 5.81 -8.68
N LYS A 571 -23.85 4.87 -9.63
CA LYS A 571 -24.16 3.45 -9.38
C LYS A 571 -23.18 2.76 -8.42
N ALA A 572 -21.93 3.21 -8.38
CA ALA A 572 -20.91 2.67 -7.48
C ALA A 572 -21.16 3.16 -6.04
N VAL A 573 -21.53 4.45 -5.89
CA VAL A 573 -21.97 4.99 -4.59
C VAL A 573 -23.20 4.28 -4.08
N GLU A 574 -24.20 4.02 -4.93
CA GLU A 574 -25.42 3.29 -4.55
C GLU A 574 -25.12 1.90 -4.00
N ARG A 575 -24.23 1.13 -4.65
CA ARG A 575 -23.80 -0.18 -4.14
C ARG A 575 -23.10 -0.09 -2.79
N VAL A 576 -22.26 0.93 -2.59
CA VAL A 576 -21.61 1.17 -1.29
C VAL A 576 -22.64 1.49 -0.21
N VAL A 577 -23.64 2.32 -0.52
CA VAL A 577 -24.73 2.65 0.41
C VAL A 577 -25.55 1.41 0.77
N THR A 578 -25.87 0.54 -0.19
CA THR A 578 -26.56 -0.74 0.07
C THR A 578 -25.74 -1.61 1.03
N ALA A 579 -24.46 -1.84 0.74
CA ALA A 579 -23.60 -2.67 1.59
C ALA A 579 -23.38 -2.06 2.98
N ALA A 580 -23.31 -0.73 3.08
CA ALA A 580 -23.23 -0.01 4.36
C ALA A 580 -24.52 -0.20 5.19
N ASN A 581 -25.69 -0.14 4.57
CA ASN A 581 -26.96 -0.35 5.25
C ASN A 581 -27.21 -1.83 5.63
N GLU A 582 -26.66 -2.79 4.88
CA GLU A 582 -26.63 -4.19 5.31
C GLU A 582 -25.77 -4.38 6.59
N LEU A 583 -24.61 -3.74 6.68
CA LEU A 583 -23.79 -3.73 7.90
C LEU A 583 -24.54 -3.07 9.07
N HIS A 584 -25.18 -1.93 8.82
CA HIS A 584 -26.01 -1.22 9.81
C HIS A 584 -27.08 -2.16 10.39
N GLN A 585 -27.83 -2.85 9.54
CA GLN A 585 -28.88 -3.78 9.96
C GLN A 585 -28.33 -4.93 10.84
N VAL A 586 -27.15 -5.46 10.50
CA VAL A 586 -26.50 -6.53 11.30
C VAL A 586 -26.08 -6.02 12.67
N LEU A 587 -25.58 -4.78 12.77
CA LEU A 587 -25.25 -4.14 14.04
C LEU A 587 -26.53 -3.90 14.86
N ASP A 588 -27.57 -3.34 14.26
CA ASP A 588 -28.85 -3.06 14.92
C ASP A 588 -29.45 -4.34 15.55
N GLN A 589 -29.49 -5.42 14.77
CA GLN A 589 -29.95 -6.74 15.26
C GLN A 589 -29.07 -7.29 16.39
N ALA A 590 -27.75 -7.11 16.31
CA ALA A 590 -26.84 -7.54 17.35
C ALA A 590 -27.13 -6.83 18.69
N TYR A 591 -27.39 -5.52 18.65
CA TYR A 591 -27.77 -4.72 19.82
C TYR A 591 -29.15 -5.10 20.35
N GLU A 592 -30.15 -5.25 19.48
CA GLU A 592 -31.52 -5.63 19.87
C GLU A 592 -31.57 -6.99 20.59
N VAL A 593 -30.81 -7.98 20.11
CA VAL A 593 -30.70 -9.26 20.81
C VAL A 593 -29.88 -9.10 22.09
N ALA A 594 -28.72 -8.41 22.03
CA ALA A 594 -27.85 -8.21 23.19
C ALA A 594 -28.60 -7.59 24.38
N PHE A 595 -29.46 -6.62 24.14
CA PHE A 595 -30.24 -5.94 25.18
C PHE A 595 -31.32 -6.81 25.84
N ARG A 596 -31.66 -7.95 25.25
CA ARG A 596 -32.61 -8.93 25.80
C ARG A 596 -31.93 -10.09 26.53
N LEU A 597 -30.60 -10.10 26.64
CA LEU A 597 -29.89 -11.13 27.42
C LEU A 597 -30.09 -10.90 28.92
N GLU A 598 -30.45 -11.97 29.63
CA GLU A 598 -30.56 -11.95 31.09
C GLU A 598 -29.32 -12.59 31.71
N LEU A 599 -28.27 -11.80 31.94
CA LEU A 599 -27.00 -12.30 32.46
C LEU A 599 -27.05 -12.66 33.96
N ASP A 600 -26.41 -13.78 34.33
CA ASP A 600 -26.27 -14.15 35.73
C ASP A 600 -25.40 -13.14 36.51
N ALA A 601 -25.57 -13.09 37.83
CA ALA A 601 -24.87 -12.14 38.69
C ALA A 601 -23.34 -12.23 38.60
N LYS A 602 -22.77 -13.41 38.30
CA LYS A 602 -21.31 -13.55 38.16
C LYS A 602 -20.83 -12.99 36.82
N LEU A 603 -21.56 -13.20 35.73
CA LEU A 603 -21.24 -12.61 34.43
C LEU A 603 -21.34 -11.08 34.47
N ARG A 604 -22.42 -10.53 35.05
CA ARG A 604 -22.58 -9.08 35.23
C ARG A 604 -21.40 -8.46 35.96
N ARG A 605 -21.00 -9.03 37.10
CA ARG A 605 -19.84 -8.58 37.87
C ARG A 605 -18.53 -8.69 37.09
N ARG A 606 -18.32 -9.78 36.33
CA ARG A 606 -17.09 -9.98 35.52
C ARG A 606 -16.99 -8.99 34.37
N LEU A 607 -18.11 -8.60 33.80
CA LEU A 607 -18.19 -7.63 32.71
C LEU A 607 -18.22 -6.18 33.20
N GLY A 608 -18.43 -5.96 34.51
CA GLY A 608 -18.68 -4.64 35.07
C GLY A 608 -19.98 -4.03 34.57
N ALA A 609 -21.00 -4.88 34.33
CA ALA A 609 -22.25 -4.54 33.67
C ALA A 609 -23.44 -4.93 34.55
N GLU A 610 -23.66 -4.19 35.65
CA GLU A 610 -24.64 -4.53 36.70
C GLU A 610 -26.09 -4.47 36.19
N GLU A 611 -26.36 -3.56 35.25
CA GLU A 611 -27.66 -3.39 34.57
C GLU A 611 -27.80 -4.24 33.28
N GLY A 612 -26.84 -5.14 33.03
CA GLY A 612 -26.86 -6.05 31.88
C GLY A 612 -26.15 -5.51 30.64
N CYS A 613 -26.45 -6.06 29.45
CA CYS A 613 -25.68 -5.76 28.23
C CYS A 613 -25.79 -4.30 27.75
N ARG A 614 -26.79 -3.53 28.19
CA ARG A 614 -26.92 -2.10 27.88
C ARG A 614 -25.75 -1.28 28.41
N ASP A 615 -25.35 -1.54 29.65
CA ASP A 615 -24.20 -0.89 30.30
C ASP A 615 -22.88 -1.19 29.55
N MET A 616 -22.76 -2.42 29.05
CA MET A 616 -21.57 -2.87 28.30
C MET A 616 -21.47 -2.28 26.88
N LEU A 617 -22.59 -2.24 26.13
CA LEU A 617 -22.60 -1.87 24.71
C LEU A 617 -22.90 -0.39 24.46
N GLY A 618 -23.58 0.28 25.39
CA GLY A 618 -24.17 1.61 25.17
C GLY A 618 -25.37 1.55 24.22
N GLU A 619 -26.03 2.69 24.02
CA GLU A 619 -27.15 2.81 23.07
C GLU A 619 -26.64 2.89 21.63
N PHE A 620 -27.25 2.13 20.71
CA PHE A 620 -26.89 2.16 19.30
C PHE A 620 -27.46 3.41 18.61
N THR A 621 -26.57 4.29 18.13
CA THR A 621 -26.97 5.60 17.58
C THR A 621 -26.43 5.88 16.18
N LEU A 622 -25.83 4.88 15.52
CA LEU A 622 -25.33 5.02 14.16
C LEU A 622 -26.52 5.23 13.20
N PRO A 623 -26.59 6.34 12.44
CA PRO A 623 -27.65 6.55 11.46
C PRO A 623 -27.49 5.63 10.24
N LEU A 624 -28.54 5.50 9.43
CA LEU A 624 -28.45 4.84 8.12
C LEU A 624 -27.47 5.59 7.19
N ALA A 625 -26.77 4.81 6.36
CA ALA A 625 -25.88 5.35 5.35
C ALA A 625 -26.67 5.96 4.21
N GLN A 626 -26.27 7.16 3.80
CA GLN A 626 -26.81 7.92 2.69
C GLN A 626 -25.65 8.46 1.85
N ARG A 627 -25.95 8.91 0.64
CA ARG A 627 -24.94 9.48 -0.25
C ARG A 627 -24.19 10.66 0.37
N ASP A 628 -24.91 11.48 1.14
CA ASP A 628 -24.41 12.76 1.61
C ASP A 628 -23.63 12.65 2.93
N ASN A 629 -23.85 11.59 3.72
CA ASN A 629 -23.15 11.35 4.99
C ASN A 629 -22.05 10.26 4.90
N LEU A 630 -21.86 9.62 3.74
CA LEU A 630 -21.01 8.44 3.60
C LEU A 630 -19.55 8.66 4.03
N GLY A 631 -19.03 9.89 3.83
CA GLY A 631 -17.66 10.25 4.21
C GLY A 631 -17.40 10.15 5.72
N ASP A 632 -18.35 10.63 6.53
CA ASP A 632 -18.26 10.58 8.00
C ASP A 632 -18.78 9.24 8.54
N TRP A 633 -19.73 8.63 7.83
CA TRP A 633 -20.33 7.36 8.21
C TRP A 633 -19.31 6.21 8.18
N LEU A 634 -18.44 6.13 7.17
CA LEU A 634 -17.50 5.02 7.02
C LEU A 634 -16.50 4.90 8.20
N PRO A 635 -15.81 5.97 8.62
CA PRO A 635 -14.97 5.93 9.83
C PRO A 635 -15.78 5.61 11.09
N ALA A 636 -16.96 6.22 11.26
CA ALA A 636 -17.80 5.99 12.42
C ALA A 636 -18.26 4.53 12.52
N ALA A 637 -18.69 3.93 11.41
CA ALA A 637 -19.08 2.52 11.34
C ALA A 637 -17.91 1.60 11.74
N GLY A 638 -16.68 1.92 11.33
CA GLY A 638 -15.48 1.19 11.76
C GLY A 638 -15.33 1.18 13.29
N SER A 639 -15.46 2.33 13.94
CA SER A 639 -15.41 2.45 15.40
C SER A 639 -16.55 1.69 16.10
N TRP A 640 -17.77 1.74 15.56
CA TRP A 640 -18.90 0.97 16.09
C TRP A 640 -18.68 -0.54 15.98
N VAL A 641 -18.18 -1.02 14.84
CA VAL A 641 -17.84 -2.43 14.64
C VAL A 641 -16.76 -2.86 15.62
N GLU A 642 -15.68 -2.09 15.74
CA GLU A 642 -14.57 -2.39 16.65
C GLU A 642 -15.05 -2.47 18.11
N HIS A 643 -15.80 -1.47 18.57
CA HIS A 643 -16.40 -1.47 19.90
C HIS A 643 -17.30 -2.69 20.11
N THR A 644 -18.21 -2.97 19.17
CA THR A 644 -19.13 -4.11 19.25
C THR A 644 -18.38 -5.44 19.35
N LEU A 645 -17.39 -5.67 18.47
CA LEU A 645 -16.58 -6.88 18.47
C LEU A 645 -15.76 -7.03 19.75
N ASN A 646 -15.20 -5.93 20.27
CA ASN A 646 -14.47 -5.93 21.55
C ASN A 646 -15.38 -6.32 22.72
N ARG A 647 -16.60 -5.78 22.78
CA ARG A 647 -17.58 -6.11 23.83
C ARG A 647 -18.12 -7.54 23.72
N LEU A 648 -18.42 -8.01 22.51
CA LEU A 648 -18.82 -9.41 22.30
C LEU A 648 -17.68 -10.39 22.60
N SER A 649 -16.43 -10.04 22.29
CA SER A 649 -15.24 -10.83 22.67
C SER A 649 -15.05 -10.88 24.19
N ALA A 650 -15.33 -9.77 24.90
CA ALA A 650 -15.35 -9.74 26.36
C ALA A 650 -16.46 -10.64 26.93
N LEU A 651 -17.69 -10.56 26.39
CA LEU A 651 -18.81 -11.43 26.75
C LEU A 651 -18.47 -12.91 26.54
N ARG A 652 -17.96 -13.27 25.36
CA ARG A 652 -17.47 -14.62 25.02
C ARG A 652 -16.44 -15.12 26.03
N SER A 653 -15.44 -14.29 26.32
CA SER A 653 -14.35 -14.64 27.24
C SER A 653 -14.84 -14.78 28.69
N ALA A 654 -15.79 -13.94 29.13
CA ALA A 654 -16.40 -14.04 30.45
C ALA A 654 -17.30 -15.28 30.59
N ALA A 655 -18.09 -15.59 29.56
CA ALA A 655 -18.94 -16.78 29.49
C ALA A 655 -18.11 -18.07 29.54
N LEU A 656 -17.07 -18.17 28.71
CA LEU A 656 -16.16 -19.30 28.70
C LEU A 656 -15.47 -19.49 30.05
N GLU A 657 -14.94 -18.41 30.62
CA GLU A 657 -14.30 -18.45 31.93
C GLU A 657 -15.27 -18.93 33.02
N GLN A 658 -16.49 -18.38 33.05
CA GLN A 658 -17.49 -18.74 34.05
C GLN A 658 -17.99 -20.17 33.88
N LEU A 659 -18.09 -20.66 32.63
CA LEU A 659 -18.40 -22.04 32.29
C LEU A 659 -17.35 -22.99 32.86
N LEU A 660 -16.07 -22.76 32.55
CA LEU A 660 -14.99 -23.65 33.01
C LEU A 660 -14.84 -23.63 34.53
N VAL A 661 -15.06 -22.48 35.19
CA VAL A 661 -15.08 -22.40 36.66
C VAL A 661 -16.22 -23.23 37.25
N ALA A 662 -17.42 -23.16 36.65
CA ALA A 662 -18.57 -23.94 37.10
C ALA A 662 -18.35 -25.45 36.89
N GLU A 663 -17.80 -25.83 35.74
CA GLU A 663 -17.44 -27.21 35.42
C GLU A 663 -16.37 -27.78 36.35
N ALA A 664 -15.34 -26.99 36.66
CA ALA A 664 -14.31 -27.35 37.62
C ALA A 664 -14.89 -27.54 39.03
N LEU A 665 -15.88 -26.71 39.40
CA LEU A 665 -16.59 -26.82 40.67
C LEU A 665 -17.43 -28.10 40.73
N VAL A 666 -18.22 -28.39 39.69
CA VAL A 666 -18.99 -29.64 39.54
C VAL A 666 -18.05 -30.83 39.67
N ALA A 667 -16.98 -30.87 38.89
CA ALA A 667 -16.02 -31.95 38.90
C ALA A 667 -15.34 -32.13 40.27
N ARG A 668 -15.09 -31.04 41.01
CA ARG A 668 -14.52 -31.10 42.37
C ARG A 668 -15.50 -31.75 43.36
N HIS A 669 -16.79 -31.42 43.26
CA HIS A 669 -17.83 -31.95 44.15
C HIS A 669 -18.10 -33.43 43.88
N VAL A 670 -18.17 -33.82 42.61
CA VAL A 670 -18.26 -35.24 42.19
C VAL A 670 -17.08 -36.04 42.76
N ARG A 671 -15.84 -35.59 42.56
CA ARG A 671 -14.65 -36.29 43.08
C ARG A 671 -14.60 -36.43 44.59
N ARG A 672 -15.20 -35.49 45.33
CA ARG A 672 -15.23 -35.49 46.81
C ARG A 672 -16.46 -36.18 47.39
N GLY A 673 -17.43 -36.57 46.56
CA GLY A 673 -18.71 -37.10 47.01
C GLY A 673 -19.53 -36.08 47.82
N THR A 674 -19.37 -34.78 47.56
CA THR A 674 -20.06 -33.70 48.29
C THR A 674 -21.05 -32.97 47.39
N THR A 675 -22.13 -32.42 47.94
CA THR A 675 -23.09 -31.61 47.18
C THR A 675 -22.74 -30.12 47.20
N PRO A 676 -22.70 -29.43 46.04
CA PRO A 676 -22.50 -27.98 46.00
C PRO A 676 -23.75 -27.25 46.53
N ARG A 677 -23.59 -25.98 46.92
CA ARG A 677 -24.75 -25.09 47.12
C ARG A 677 -25.55 -24.97 45.80
N PRO A 678 -26.86 -24.62 45.86
CA PRO A 678 -27.66 -24.40 44.65
C PRO A 678 -26.97 -23.45 43.68
N ALA A 679 -27.14 -23.72 42.38
CA ALA A 679 -26.59 -22.90 41.32
C ALA A 679 -27.19 -21.48 41.36
N PRO A 680 -26.44 -20.45 40.88
CA PRO A 680 -27.03 -19.15 40.61
C PRO A 680 -28.15 -19.25 39.56
N ALA A 681 -28.99 -18.22 39.49
CA ALA A 681 -29.95 -18.11 38.40
C ALA A 681 -29.24 -18.25 37.04
N PRO A 682 -29.72 -19.13 36.13
CA PRO A 682 -29.09 -19.33 34.84
C PRO A 682 -29.19 -18.07 33.99
N THR A 683 -28.23 -17.90 33.09
CA THR A 683 -28.35 -16.86 32.06
C THR A 683 -29.36 -17.30 31.01
N ALA A 684 -30.22 -16.38 30.57
CA ALA A 684 -31.14 -16.62 29.46
C ALA A 684 -30.70 -15.83 28.21
N VAL A 685 -30.76 -16.51 27.06
CA VAL A 685 -30.49 -15.91 25.74
C VAL A 685 -31.75 -16.03 24.90
N PRO A 686 -32.21 -14.95 24.24
CA PRO A 686 -33.36 -15.00 23.35
C PRO A 686 -33.19 -16.03 22.23
N THR A 687 -34.27 -16.70 21.84
CA THR A 687 -34.29 -17.58 20.68
C THR A 687 -34.33 -16.77 19.38
N GLY A 688 -33.67 -17.24 18.32
CA GLY A 688 -33.82 -16.68 16.97
C GLY A 688 -32.82 -15.60 16.56
N TYR A 689 -31.64 -15.53 17.17
CA TYR A 689 -30.55 -14.69 16.66
C TYR A 689 -29.87 -15.30 15.43
N ALA A 690 -29.26 -14.45 14.61
CA ALA A 690 -28.55 -14.87 13.41
C ALA A 690 -27.35 -15.76 13.77
N THR A 691 -27.33 -16.97 13.22
CA THR A 691 -26.18 -17.87 13.29
C THR A 691 -25.46 -17.86 11.96
N LEU A 692 -24.14 -17.72 12.02
CA LEU A 692 -23.27 -17.87 10.87
C LEU A 692 -22.37 -19.10 11.10
N LEU A 693 -22.37 -20.07 10.19
CA LEU A 693 -21.48 -21.23 10.27
C LEU A 693 -20.20 -20.97 9.48
N PRO A 694 -19.06 -21.61 9.82
CA PRO A 694 -17.88 -21.61 8.97
C PRO A 694 -18.22 -22.07 7.54
N GLY A 695 -17.86 -21.28 6.54
CA GLY A 695 -18.16 -21.54 5.13
C GLY A 695 -19.48 -20.92 4.63
N ALA A 696 -20.30 -20.35 5.52
CA ALA A 696 -21.54 -19.65 5.17
C ALA A 696 -21.36 -18.12 5.09
N GLU A 697 -20.11 -17.64 5.05
CA GLU A 697 -19.77 -16.22 4.97
C GLU A 697 -20.30 -15.55 3.69
N ARG A 698 -20.57 -14.25 3.76
CA ARG A 698 -21.05 -13.46 2.62
C ARG A 698 -20.03 -13.53 1.46
N PRO A 699 -20.48 -13.69 0.21
CA PRO A 699 -19.59 -13.78 -0.93
C PRO A 699 -18.79 -12.48 -1.10
N ARG A 700 -17.48 -12.62 -1.29
CA ARG A 700 -16.59 -11.49 -1.58
C ARG A 700 -16.18 -11.50 -3.04
N ARG A 701 -15.99 -10.32 -3.60
CA ARG A 701 -15.45 -10.17 -4.95
C ARG A 701 -13.92 -10.13 -4.85
N ASP A 702 -13.29 -11.13 -5.45
CA ASP A 702 -11.83 -11.29 -5.38
C ASP A 702 -11.07 -10.62 -6.54
N ARG A 703 -11.78 -10.15 -7.57
CA ARG A 703 -11.18 -9.55 -8.76
C ARG A 703 -11.85 -8.24 -9.14
N LEU A 704 -11.01 -7.28 -9.47
CA LEU A 704 -11.41 -6.04 -10.12
C LEU A 704 -11.92 -6.32 -11.55
N ASP A 705 -12.89 -5.54 -12.00
CA ASP A 705 -13.32 -5.54 -13.40
C ASP A 705 -12.17 -5.12 -14.33
N LEU A 706 -12.20 -5.53 -15.60
CA LEU A 706 -11.17 -5.28 -16.60
C LEU A 706 -10.79 -3.81 -16.69
N TRP A 707 -11.77 -2.91 -16.61
CA TRP A 707 -11.52 -1.46 -16.61
C TRP A 707 -10.77 -0.99 -15.36
N ALA A 708 -11.16 -1.46 -14.17
CA ALA A 708 -10.45 -1.15 -12.93
C ALA A 708 -9.04 -1.73 -12.92
N ARG A 709 -8.84 -2.92 -13.50
CA ARG A 709 -7.52 -3.54 -13.69
C ARG A 709 -6.65 -2.75 -14.67
N PHE A 710 -7.22 -2.25 -15.77
CA PHE A 710 -6.52 -1.34 -16.68
C PHE A 710 -6.09 -0.06 -15.94
N LEU A 711 -7.01 0.60 -15.24
CA LEU A 711 -6.72 1.83 -14.52
C LEU A 711 -5.71 1.64 -13.38
N ARG A 712 -5.72 0.50 -12.68
CA ARG A 712 -4.73 0.17 -11.62
C ARG A 712 -3.47 -0.51 -12.15
N ALA A 713 -3.37 -0.79 -13.45
CA ALA A 713 -2.33 -1.65 -14.02
C ALA A 713 -2.18 -2.97 -13.23
N ASP A 714 -3.31 -3.60 -12.89
CA ASP A 714 -3.38 -4.81 -12.08
C ASP A 714 -3.17 -6.07 -12.95
N GLY A 715 -1.91 -6.54 -12.95
CA GLY A 715 -1.41 -7.62 -13.79
C GLY A 715 -0.64 -7.13 -15.02
N TRP A 716 0.10 -8.04 -15.65
CA TRP A 716 0.97 -7.76 -16.81
C TRP A 716 0.17 -7.19 -18.00
N LEU A 717 -0.91 -7.84 -18.42
CA LEU A 717 -1.68 -7.43 -19.60
C LEU A 717 -2.32 -6.04 -19.44
N PRO A 718 -3.08 -5.76 -18.35
CA PRO A 718 -3.63 -4.42 -18.14
C PRO A 718 -2.54 -3.36 -17.96
N GLY A 719 -1.41 -3.70 -17.31
CA GLY A 719 -0.27 -2.80 -17.18
C GLY A 719 0.38 -2.44 -18.53
N ALA A 720 0.58 -3.42 -19.41
CA ALA A 720 1.13 -3.20 -20.75
C ALA A 720 0.18 -2.35 -21.62
N ALA A 721 -1.13 -2.62 -21.57
CA ALA A 721 -2.12 -1.81 -22.27
C ALA A 721 -2.12 -0.36 -21.78
N ARG A 722 -2.09 -0.14 -20.45
CA ARG A 722 -2.04 1.21 -19.86
C ARG A 722 -0.76 1.95 -20.26
N LEU A 723 0.38 1.26 -20.28
CA LEU A 723 1.65 1.82 -20.73
C LEU A 723 1.60 2.29 -22.19
N LEU A 724 1.07 1.46 -23.10
CA LEU A 724 0.94 1.80 -24.52
C LEU A 724 0.05 3.03 -24.74
N VAL A 725 -1.12 3.07 -24.08
CA VAL A 725 -2.05 4.21 -24.18
C VAL A 725 -1.40 5.49 -23.65
N ALA A 726 -0.76 5.43 -22.48
CA ALA A 726 -0.11 6.58 -21.88
C ALA A 726 1.09 7.08 -22.70
N ALA A 727 1.91 6.16 -23.23
CA ALA A 727 3.02 6.49 -24.12
C ALA A 727 2.54 7.15 -25.42
N GLY A 728 1.45 6.65 -26.01
CA GLY A 728 0.84 7.24 -27.21
C GLY A 728 0.34 8.67 -26.98
N ILE A 729 -0.34 8.92 -25.85
CA ILE A 729 -0.85 10.26 -25.52
C ILE A 729 0.31 11.25 -25.28
N VAL A 730 1.33 10.86 -24.51
CA VAL A 730 2.50 11.73 -24.29
C VAL A 730 3.26 11.94 -25.60
N GLY A 731 3.45 10.89 -26.41
CA GLY A 731 4.08 11.02 -27.73
C GLY A 731 3.36 12.02 -28.64
N LEU A 732 2.02 11.99 -28.66
CA LEU A 732 1.21 12.97 -29.40
C LEU A 732 1.41 14.40 -28.87
N ALA A 733 1.42 14.58 -27.54
CA ALA A 733 1.63 15.90 -26.93
C ALA A 733 3.04 16.45 -27.22
N LEU A 734 4.07 15.61 -27.16
CA LEU A 734 5.44 15.98 -27.52
C LEU A 734 5.54 16.36 -29.00
N PHE A 735 4.95 15.56 -29.89
CA PHE A 735 4.94 15.83 -31.33
C PHE A 735 4.23 17.14 -31.65
N ALA A 736 3.06 17.39 -31.06
CA ALA A 736 2.34 18.65 -31.23
C ALA A 736 3.16 19.86 -30.76
N GLY A 737 3.89 19.74 -29.65
CA GLY A 737 4.79 20.78 -29.15
C GLY A 737 5.96 21.09 -30.09
N VAL A 738 6.54 20.07 -30.74
CA VAL A 738 7.62 20.26 -31.72
C VAL A 738 7.11 20.93 -33.01
N GLN A 739 5.91 20.57 -33.47
CA GLN A 739 5.34 21.10 -34.71
C GLN A 739 4.78 22.53 -34.56
N GLN A 740 4.45 22.97 -33.35
CA GLN A 740 3.97 24.32 -33.10
C GLN A 740 5.12 25.33 -33.09
N GLY A 741 4.88 26.48 -33.72
CA GLY A 741 5.82 27.61 -33.74
C GLY A 741 6.75 27.70 -34.94
N LYS A 742 6.52 26.96 -36.03
CA LYS A 742 7.18 27.23 -37.33
C LYS A 742 6.31 28.18 -38.17
N THR A 743 6.94 29.13 -38.84
CA THR A 743 6.26 30.05 -39.76
C THR A 743 6.44 29.55 -41.20
N THR A 744 5.36 29.51 -41.98
CA THR A 744 5.44 29.21 -43.41
C THR A 744 5.85 30.47 -44.16
N ILE A 745 6.93 30.38 -44.92
CA ILE A 745 7.37 31.41 -45.85
C ILE A 745 6.97 30.96 -47.25
N HIS A 746 6.15 31.78 -47.93
CA HIS A 746 5.73 31.51 -49.30
C HIS A 746 6.76 32.06 -50.27
N ILE A 747 7.38 31.19 -51.05
CA ILE A 747 8.47 31.51 -51.96
C ILE A 747 7.93 31.50 -53.39
N HIS A 748 8.20 32.55 -54.16
CA HIS A 748 7.88 32.62 -55.57
C HIS A 748 9.14 32.80 -56.42
N ASN A 749 9.38 31.86 -57.32
CA ASN A 749 10.45 31.93 -58.32
C ASN A 749 9.88 32.43 -59.65
N GLY A 750 10.10 33.71 -59.94
CA GLY A 750 9.77 34.32 -61.22
C GLY A 750 10.76 34.04 -62.35
N LEU A 751 11.91 33.46 -62.04
CA LEU A 751 12.97 33.20 -63.01
C LEU A 751 12.69 31.92 -63.78
N MET A 752 13.15 31.86 -65.03
CA MET A 752 13.01 30.68 -65.92
C MET A 752 14.04 29.58 -65.62
N THR A 753 14.72 29.66 -64.47
CA THR A 753 15.75 28.72 -64.01
C THR A 753 15.32 28.13 -62.67
N PRO A 754 15.46 26.82 -62.44
CA PRO A 754 15.19 26.21 -61.13
C PRO A 754 16.22 26.66 -60.10
N LEU A 755 15.76 26.87 -58.87
CA LEU A 755 16.56 27.43 -57.77
C LEU A 755 16.46 26.58 -56.51
N VAL A 756 17.44 26.74 -55.63
CA VAL A 756 17.40 26.26 -54.25
C VAL A 756 17.43 27.47 -53.33
N VAL A 757 16.37 27.64 -52.55
CA VAL A 757 16.27 28.70 -51.54
C VAL A 757 16.57 28.09 -50.18
N ASP A 758 17.54 28.65 -49.49
CA ASP A 758 17.90 28.34 -48.11
C ASP A 758 17.60 29.53 -47.20
N ILE A 759 16.78 29.30 -46.18
CA ILE A 759 16.45 30.29 -45.14
C ILE A 759 16.83 29.69 -43.79
N ASP A 760 17.80 30.32 -43.11
CA ASP A 760 18.34 29.87 -41.82
C ASP A 760 18.73 28.38 -41.76
N GLY A 761 19.25 27.84 -42.87
CA GLY A 761 19.69 26.45 -43.00
C GLY A 761 18.59 25.45 -43.39
N ALA A 762 17.33 25.91 -43.57
CA ALA A 762 16.27 25.12 -44.17
C ALA A 762 16.20 25.42 -45.67
N SER A 763 16.37 24.39 -46.51
CA SER A 763 16.37 24.57 -47.97
C SER A 763 15.22 23.88 -48.68
N THR A 764 14.71 24.49 -49.75
CA THR A 764 13.70 23.90 -50.64
C THR A 764 14.02 24.21 -52.10
N PRO A 765 13.92 23.23 -53.01
CA PRO A 765 14.01 23.48 -54.44
C PRO A 765 12.71 24.16 -54.93
N VAL A 766 12.86 25.20 -55.74
CA VAL A 766 11.76 25.93 -56.36
C VAL A 766 11.95 25.90 -57.87
N ALA A 767 11.04 25.23 -58.58
CA ALA A 767 11.12 25.10 -60.04
C ALA A 767 10.97 26.46 -60.75
N ALA A 768 11.40 26.53 -62.00
CA ALA A 768 11.25 27.73 -62.83
C ALA A 768 9.77 28.18 -62.91
N ALA A 769 9.51 29.48 -62.82
CA ALA A 769 8.18 30.09 -62.88
C ALA A 769 7.13 29.46 -61.93
N SER A 770 7.55 29.02 -60.73
CA SER A 770 6.72 28.29 -59.77
C SER A 770 6.79 28.89 -58.36
N SER A 771 5.99 28.35 -57.44
CA SER A 771 6.01 28.72 -56.03
C SER A 771 6.20 27.50 -55.13
N ALA A 772 6.82 27.71 -53.98
CA ALA A 772 7.04 26.70 -52.96
C ALA A 772 6.73 27.28 -51.57
N GLU A 773 6.57 26.40 -50.60
CA GLU A 773 6.40 26.76 -49.20
C GLU A 773 7.58 26.20 -48.42
N LEU A 774 8.13 27.00 -47.51
CA LEU A 774 9.22 26.58 -46.62
C LEU A 774 8.82 26.89 -45.18
N LEU A 775 8.92 25.90 -44.30
CA LEU A 775 8.68 26.06 -42.87
C LEU A 775 10.00 26.44 -42.19
N VAL A 776 10.05 27.62 -41.58
CA VAL A 776 11.25 28.17 -40.92
C VAL A 776 10.96 28.42 -39.43
N GLU A 777 11.99 28.29 -38.59
CA GLU A 777 11.90 28.69 -37.18
C GLU A 777 11.86 30.23 -37.09
N PRO A 778 10.94 30.84 -36.32
CA PRO A 778 10.87 32.29 -36.20
C PRO A 778 12.13 32.85 -35.57
N ALA A 779 12.61 33.97 -36.10
CA ALA A 779 13.85 34.62 -35.69
C ALA A 779 13.66 36.14 -35.70
N ASP A 780 14.48 36.91 -34.98
CA ASP A 780 14.41 38.38 -35.08
C ASP A 780 14.73 38.87 -36.51
N SER A 781 15.53 38.08 -37.25
CA SER A 781 15.79 38.26 -38.66
C SER A 781 16.10 36.93 -39.34
N HIS A 782 15.57 36.71 -40.53
CA HIS A 782 15.88 35.57 -41.38
C HIS A 782 17.06 35.86 -42.30
N ARG A 783 18.02 34.94 -42.39
CA ARG A 783 19.09 34.96 -43.40
C ARG A 783 18.67 34.10 -44.58
N VAL A 784 18.42 34.76 -45.71
CA VAL A 784 17.98 34.12 -46.97
C VAL A 784 19.18 34.02 -47.91
N THR A 785 19.40 32.84 -48.48
CA THR A 785 20.37 32.61 -49.55
C THR A 785 19.74 31.78 -50.66
N THR A 786 19.84 32.24 -51.90
CA THR A 786 19.23 31.59 -53.05
C THR A 786 20.30 31.29 -54.08
N ARG A 787 20.32 30.05 -54.58
CA ARG A 787 21.31 29.55 -55.54
C ARG A 787 20.64 28.85 -56.72
N THR A 788 21.34 28.78 -57.84
CA THR A 788 20.95 27.92 -58.98
C THR A 788 21.15 26.44 -58.64
N ALA A 789 20.62 25.55 -59.48
CA ALA A 789 20.84 24.10 -59.33
C ALA A 789 22.34 23.72 -59.42
N GLU A 790 23.14 24.53 -60.11
CA GLU A 790 24.58 24.39 -60.29
C GLU A 790 25.40 25.03 -59.15
N GLY A 791 24.73 25.67 -58.18
CA GLY A 791 25.34 26.22 -56.97
C GLY A 791 25.79 27.69 -57.06
N GLU A 792 25.53 28.38 -58.18
CA GLU A 792 25.82 29.80 -58.34
C GLU A 792 24.90 30.65 -57.47
N LEU A 793 25.46 31.70 -56.83
CA LEU A 793 24.70 32.56 -55.94
C LEU A 793 23.83 33.54 -56.75
N VAL A 794 22.51 33.44 -56.58
CA VAL A 794 21.55 34.39 -57.15
C VAL A 794 21.43 35.61 -56.24
N GLU A 795 21.20 35.39 -54.94
CA GLU A 795 21.19 36.47 -53.95
C GLU A 795 21.36 35.96 -52.51
N ALA A 796 21.80 36.85 -51.61
CA ALA A 796 21.90 36.60 -50.18
C ALA A 796 21.59 37.89 -49.40
N PHE A 797 20.71 37.81 -48.41
CA PHE A 797 20.34 38.97 -47.58
C PHE A 797 19.79 38.56 -46.22
N SER A 798 19.74 39.52 -45.30
CA SER A 798 19.04 39.40 -44.00
C SER A 798 17.81 40.29 -43.99
N VAL A 799 16.70 39.79 -43.47
CA VAL A 799 15.42 40.52 -43.38
C VAL A 799 14.83 40.36 -41.98
N PRO A 800 14.32 41.44 -41.34
CA PRO A 800 13.60 41.32 -40.09
C PRO A 800 12.35 40.44 -40.27
N ASP A 801 12.05 39.56 -39.31
CA ASP A 801 10.79 38.81 -39.32
C ASP A 801 9.66 39.76 -38.89
N ALA A 802 8.81 40.12 -39.84
CA ALA A 802 7.72 41.05 -39.61
C ALA A 802 6.44 40.30 -39.23
N LYS A 803 5.49 41.01 -38.60
CA LYS A 803 4.35 40.41 -37.88
C LYS A 803 3.24 39.82 -38.78
N GLY A 804 3.55 39.30 -39.97
CA GLY A 804 2.57 38.80 -40.95
C GLY A 804 3.00 37.49 -41.65
N THR A 805 2.26 37.05 -42.66
CA THR A 805 2.68 35.90 -43.48
C THR A 805 3.76 36.36 -44.45
N ASN A 806 4.98 35.86 -44.27
CA ASN A 806 6.15 36.26 -45.04
C ASN A 806 6.12 35.68 -46.47
N VAL A 807 6.30 36.55 -47.45
CA VAL A 807 6.37 36.21 -48.86
C VAL A 807 7.74 36.62 -49.41
N TYR A 808 8.48 35.64 -49.93
CA TYR A 808 9.76 35.84 -50.59
C TYR A 808 9.62 35.73 -52.11
N ASN A 809 9.81 36.86 -52.80
CA ASN A 809 9.79 36.95 -54.26
C ASN A 809 11.23 37.01 -54.76
N VAL A 810 11.71 35.91 -55.33
CA VAL A 810 13.13 35.75 -55.65
C VAL A 810 13.60 36.84 -56.61
N ALA A 811 14.69 37.51 -56.23
CA ALA A 811 15.34 38.64 -56.88
C ALA A 811 14.43 39.85 -57.15
N GLY A 812 13.22 39.90 -56.55
CA GLY A 812 12.19 40.85 -56.96
C GLY A 812 11.81 40.71 -58.44
N ALA A 813 11.94 39.50 -59.01
CA ALA A 813 11.85 39.29 -60.45
C ALA A 813 10.42 39.44 -61.01
N THR A 814 9.41 39.32 -60.15
CA THR A 814 7.99 39.32 -60.58
C THR A 814 7.18 40.41 -59.89
N PRO A 815 6.48 41.28 -60.63
CA PRO A 815 5.45 42.15 -60.05
C PRO A 815 4.29 41.33 -59.51
N LEU A 816 3.91 41.57 -58.26
CA LEU A 816 2.82 40.93 -57.54
C LEU A 816 1.60 41.85 -57.49
N VAL A 817 0.42 41.23 -57.47
CA VAL A 817 -0.87 41.90 -57.29
C VAL A 817 -1.69 41.17 -56.25
N GLU A 818 -2.29 41.92 -55.34
CA GLU A 818 -3.28 41.41 -54.41
C GLU A 818 -4.67 41.74 -54.93
N TRP A 819 -5.54 40.75 -55.05
CA TRP A 819 -6.90 40.92 -55.53
C TRP A 819 -7.88 40.10 -54.70
N THR A 820 -9.14 40.51 -54.67
CA THR A 820 -10.17 39.84 -53.87
C THR A 820 -11.06 38.99 -54.77
N ALA A 821 -11.10 37.69 -54.52
CA ALA A 821 -12.10 36.79 -55.09
C ALA A 821 -13.41 36.91 -54.29
N HIS A 822 -14.51 37.24 -54.98
CA HIS A 822 -15.84 37.39 -54.39
C HIS A 822 -16.70 36.16 -54.73
N TYR A 823 -17.36 35.60 -53.72
CA TYR A 823 -18.27 34.46 -53.82
C TYR A 823 -19.67 34.89 -53.39
N GLY A 824 -20.54 35.11 -54.39
CA GLY A 824 -21.86 35.71 -54.20
C GLY A 824 -21.80 37.23 -54.06
N GLY A 825 -22.68 37.94 -54.77
CA GLY A 825 -22.73 39.41 -54.83
C GLY A 825 -21.89 40.03 -55.95
N ASN A 826 -22.29 41.22 -56.43
CA ASN A 826 -21.63 41.97 -57.53
C ASN A 826 -20.58 42.98 -57.03
N ALA A 827 -19.98 42.75 -55.86
CA ALA A 827 -18.96 43.64 -55.34
C ALA A 827 -17.63 43.42 -56.09
N THR A 828 -17.07 44.49 -56.64
CA THR A 828 -15.71 44.48 -57.22
C THR A 828 -14.80 45.31 -56.32
N THR A 829 -13.80 44.65 -55.71
CA THR A 829 -12.72 45.36 -55.02
C THR A 829 -11.60 45.61 -56.04
N PRO A 830 -11.09 46.84 -56.18
CA PRO A 830 -9.99 47.12 -57.10
C PRO A 830 -8.75 46.32 -56.70
N ASP A 831 -8.07 45.77 -57.69
CA ASP A 831 -6.80 45.08 -57.51
C ASP A 831 -5.75 46.05 -56.95
N ARG A 832 -5.00 45.62 -55.92
CA ARG A 832 -3.95 46.41 -55.29
C ARG A 832 -2.59 45.94 -55.83
N PRO A 833 -1.93 46.70 -56.72
CA PRO A 833 -0.59 46.35 -57.17
C PRO A 833 0.38 46.46 -56.00
N GLN A 834 1.16 45.41 -55.76
CA GLN A 834 2.17 45.36 -54.70
C GLN A 834 3.58 45.68 -55.22
N GLY A 835 3.74 45.85 -56.54
CA GLY A 835 5.05 46.03 -57.18
C GLY A 835 5.84 44.72 -57.19
N ALA A 836 7.17 44.78 -57.31
CA ALA A 836 8.03 43.59 -57.24
C ALA A 836 8.94 43.60 -55.99
N PRO A 837 8.37 43.68 -54.77
CA PRO A 837 9.16 43.68 -53.55
C PRO A 837 9.86 42.34 -53.41
N ARG A 838 11.12 42.36 -52.97
CA ARG A 838 11.89 41.14 -52.69
C ARG A 838 11.30 40.36 -51.51
N TRP A 839 10.86 41.07 -50.49
CA TRP A 839 10.19 40.52 -49.32
C TRP A 839 8.93 41.33 -49.04
N LEU A 840 7.83 40.65 -48.75
CA LEU A 840 6.53 41.26 -48.52
C LEU A 840 5.84 40.55 -47.36
N ASP A 841 5.23 41.35 -46.49
CA ASP A 841 4.26 40.85 -45.52
C ASP A 841 2.87 40.96 -46.12
N SER A 842 2.12 39.88 -46.11
CA SER A 842 0.79 39.86 -46.70
C SER A 842 -0.21 39.13 -45.82
N ASP A 843 -1.41 39.72 -45.72
CA ASP A 843 -2.56 39.12 -45.04
C ASP A 843 -3.47 38.39 -46.04
N ALA A 844 -2.96 38.01 -47.21
CA ALA A 844 -3.74 37.27 -48.20
C ALA A 844 -4.16 35.90 -47.67
N ASP A 845 -5.31 35.42 -48.12
CA ASP A 845 -5.84 34.10 -47.75
C ASP A 845 -5.29 32.98 -48.66
N VAL A 846 -4.85 33.34 -49.87
CA VAL A 846 -4.34 32.41 -50.90
C VAL A 846 -3.09 33.00 -51.54
N PHE A 847 -2.00 32.23 -51.58
CA PHE A 847 -0.70 32.64 -52.12
C PHE A 847 -0.33 31.83 -53.36
N PHE A 848 -0.12 32.51 -54.49
CA PHE A 848 0.41 31.94 -55.74
C PHE A 848 -0.34 30.71 -56.28
N ARG A 849 -1.62 30.58 -55.93
CA ARG A 849 -2.53 29.52 -56.38
C ARG A 849 -3.89 30.11 -56.70
N ASP A 850 -4.69 29.36 -57.46
CA ASP A 850 -6.07 29.73 -57.72
C ASP A 850 -6.91 29.60 -56.44
N PRO A 851 -7.78 30.58 -56.14
CA PRO A 851 -8.68 30.47 -55.01
C PRO A 851 -9.75 29.40 -55.29
N PRO A 852 -10.37 28.81 -54.24
CA PRO A 852 -11.32 27.71 -54.39
C PRO A 852 -12.51 28.10 -55.28
N ARG A 853 -12.95 27.22 -56.18
CA ARG A 853 -14.04 27.53 -57.14
C ARG A 853 -15.39 27.85 -56.50
N SER A 854 -15.65 27.37 -55.29
CA SER A 854 -16.84 27.66 -54.50
C SER A 854 -16.52 27.64 -53.00
N VAL A 855 -17.30 28.38 -52.20
CA VAL A 855 -17.15 28.46 -50.74
C VAL A 855 -18.54 28.31 -50.10
N SER A 856 -18.67 27.43 -49.10
CA SER A 856 -19.92 27.23 -48.36
C SER A 856 -19.96 28.17 -47.15
N THR A 857 -20.87 29.15 -47.13
CA THR A 857 -21.08 30.05 -45.98
C THR A 857 -22.48 29.93 -45.41
N LYS A 858 -22.62 30.09 -44.08
CA LYS A 858 -23.93 30.01 -43.40
C LYS A 858 -24.75 31.29 -43.57
N HIS A 859 -24.12 32.46 -43.73
CA HIS A 859 -24.76 33.75 -43.98
C HIS A 859 -23.89 34.64 -44.89
N GLY A 860 -24.47 35.18 -45.95
CA GLY A 860 -23.93 36.30 -46.75
C GLY A 860 -22.82 35.97 -47.76
N PRO A 861 -22.45 36.98 -48.59
CA PRO A 861 -21.36 36.87 -49.57
C PRO A 861 -20.02 36.66 -48.87
N ALA A 862 -19.12 35.89 -49.50
CA ALA A 862 -17.80 35.56 -48.96
C ALA A 862 -16.70 36.12 -49.83
N THR A 863 -15.57 36.51 -49.24
CA THR A 863 -14.39 36.98 -49.97
C THR A 863 -13.14 36.19 -49.59
N ARG A 864 -12.18 36.12 -50.53
CA ARG A 864 -10.82 35.62 -50.30
C ARG A 864 -9.83 36.57 -50.95
N ARG A 865 -8.84 37.06 -50.20
CA ARG A 865 -7.71 37.83 -50.73
C ARG A 865 -6.69 36.88 -51.33
N VAL A 866 -6.24 37.17 -52.53
CA VAL A 866 -5.32 36.33 -53.30
C VAL A 866 -4.12 37.16 -53.68
N LEU A 867 -2.92 36.70 -53.32
CA LEU A 867 -1.66 37.25 -53.79
C LEU A 867 -1.15 36.42 -54.97
N ALA A 868 -0.97 37.03 -56.13
CA ALA A 868 -0.57 36.34 -57.35
C ALA A 868 0.41 37.18 -58.20
N PRO A 869 1.14 36.57 -59.15
CA PRO A 869 1.90 37.29 -60.16
C PRO A 869 0.96 38.15 -61.02
N ALA A 870 1.32 39.42 -61.24
CA ALA A 870 0.50 40.36 -62.02
C ALA A 870 0.21 39.83 -63.45
N ALA A 871 1.16 39.10 -64.04
CA ALA A 871 0.99 38.45 -65.34
C ALA A 871 -0.16 37.41 -65.34
N GLN A 872 -0.37 36.67 -64.25
CA GLN A 872 -1.46 35.68 -64.16
C GLN A 872 -2.84 36.34 -64.03
N ARG A 873 -2.93 37.53 -63.44
CA ARG A 873 -4.19 38.29 -63.30
C ARG A 873 -4.62 38.94 -64.62
N SER A 874 -3.66 39.41 -65.41
CA SER A 874 -3.92 40.08 -66.70
C SER A 874 -4.69 39.22 -67.72
N GLY A 875 -4.75 37.90 -67.55
CA GLY A 875 -5.49 36.96 -68.41
C GLY A 875 -6.69 36.25 -67.78
N ARG A 876 -7.12 36.58 -66.56
CA ARG A 876 -8.15 35.80 -65.82
C ARG A 876 -9.35 36.64 -65.40
N HIS A 877 -10.45 36.50 -66.14
CA HIS A 877 -11.80 36.89 -65.70
C HIS A 877 -12.40 35.71 -64.94
N VAL A 878 -12.81 35.90 -63.67
CA VAL A 878 -13.53 34.86 -62.92
C VAL A 878 -14.92 34.74 -63.54
N PRO A 879 -15.33 33.59 -64.11
CA PRO A 879 -16.70 33.42 -64.54
C PRO A 879 -17.58 33.39 -63.30
N GLY A 880 -18.55 34.30 -63.20
CA GLY A 880 -19.60 34.22 -62.19
C GLY A 880 -20.42 32.94 -62.42
N GLY A 881 -20.13 31.90 -61.65
CA GLY A 881 -20.96 30.71 -61.59
C GLY A 881 -22.13 30.95 -60.63
N ALA A 882 -23.34 31.05 -61.17
CA ALA A 882 -24.57 30.82 -60.41
C ALA A 882 -24.72 29.30 -60.20
N GLY A 883 -24.90 28.86 -58.95
CA GLY A 883 -25.09 27.47 -58.56
C GLY A 883 -24.66 27.21 -57.13
#